data_AF-A0A833DJ83-F1
#
_entry.id   AF-A0A833DJ83-F1
#
_cell.length_a   1.000
_cell.length_b   1.000
_cell.length_c   1.000
_cell.angle_alpha   90.00
_cell.angle_beta   90.00
_cell.angle_gamma   90.00
#
_symmetry.space_group_name_H-M   'P 1'
#
loop_
_entity.id
_entity.type
_entity.pdbx_description
1 polymer ?
#
loop_
_entity_poly.entity_id
_entity_poly.type
_entity_poly.pdbx_seq_one_letter_code
_entity_poly.pdbx_strand_id
1 'polypeptide(L)'
;MEKILAITIMIVIAGIASILIFAQEEAVILTPNVFAQDYEIPAWIKNNANWWATNQIDDSSFMLGIQYLIKEEIMVIPSTETAESTGSQEVPSWIKNTAGWWAEGQIDDSSFVLGIQWLISNGIIVVEEKLIHTDVDLRVAFIADQGNTVQSIAVLNLIKNEGAQMVLHQGDFDYNDDPDAWDRMISNVLGDNFPYFASIGHHDVKAWDGYQEKLYDRLKKNPDATCNGNLGVKSSCTYKGLFFILAAPGDYANDSDYNSFIEKQLNNNDHIWRVCSWHNDMYAMQLETEPNETGFEVYESCKNGGAFIASSHWHFYARSNTLINIENQIVDPEWSEPNKLRVKEGATFIFISGLGGNSVTPTTEIDSLDPNQHFIGSTHKVYDEWPINYAADQSATYGALFCTFNPGGQLNKAYCYFKNINGVIIDAFTITSFLGTHPDSINLVDVDMSGKDLTGNDLSNTVIIDTNLSNAILVDVDLSNTVLIGTTLTKTDLTGANLTSATLTGMDLSDTILRGADLTGANLFGATLTGMDLSDTILRGADLTGANLIGVDLSGMDLTGTILRGADLTGANLIGVDLSGMDLTDTILRSIDLTSMNLTGTILRGADLTGANLTGATFTGMDLTYANLSGLDLSAHDLTDVILTGADLSNSVLPDNGLSGKNFVNTIFNGVDLSGKDLSYSDFKYASFKNTNLKNANLSLAKLIEVDLTKIKNKSLAGANLFNTVISYSNLSGINLDRVNLAVNNFRNTNFSGVDFTVVSGKFIEGVIWSEADLSDANFEGIKFINKNDLGQVITYKVVLKGKAYLSDKSLHELSIELLKLGSYSSLVVRKQVIGNDLALEIIRYNHFGKANLQNVNFSNADLTFSFFIDADLINANLSNADLVNTFLINANLTGAILTGADLENAHLNNAILNCVGHPICIS
;
A
#
# COMPACT_ATOMS: atom_id res chain seq x y z
N MET A 1 43.29 19.85 -53.99
CA MET A 1 41.83 19.66 -53.99
C MET A 1 41.39 18.91 -52.75
N GLU A 2 41.97 17.74 -52.45
CA GLU A 2 41.70 16.96 -51.22
C GLU A 2 41.94 17.75 -49.92
N LYS A 3 43.03 18.53 -49.83
CA LYS A 3 43.32 19.40 -48.66
C LYS A 3 42.26 20.48 -48.41
N ILE A 4 41.69 21.06 -49.48
CA ILE A 4 40.62 22.06 -49.38
C ILE A 4 39.32 21.38 -48.98
N LEU A 5 39.02 20.20 -49.52
CA LEU A 5 37.83 19.42 -49.20
C LEU A 5 37.80 18.98 -47.73
N ALA A 6 38.92 18.49 -47.19
CA ALA A 6 39.03 18.08 -45.79
C ALA A 6 38.90 19.25 -44.81
N ILE A 7 39.55 20.39 -45.08
CA ILE A 7 39.39 21.61 -44.27
C ILE A 7 37.94 22.12 -44.34
N THR A 8 37.29 22.02 -45.51
CA THR A 8 35.87 22.40 -45.67
C THR A 8 34.95 21.47 -44.87
N ILE A 9 35.21 20.16 -44.85
CA ILE A 9 34.46 19.18 -44.02
C ILE A 9 34.61 19.53 -42.53
N MET A 10 35.83 19.81 -42.05
CA MET A 10 36.05 20.17 -40.64
C MET A 10 35.35 21.48 -40.24
N ILE A 11 35.38 22.51 -41.11
CA ILE A 11 34.73 23.80 -40.86
C ILE A 11 33.19 23.67 -40.88
N VAL A 12 32.63 22.88 -41.81
CA VAL A 12 31.17 22.66 -41.89
C VAL A 12 30.66 21.92 -40.65
N ILE A 13 31.43 20.96 -40.13
CA ILE A 13 31.04 20.19 -38.94
C ILE A 13 31.08 21.05 -37.66
N ALA A 14 32.10 21.90 -37.49
CA ALA A 14 32.18 22.81 -36.35
C ALA A 14 31.04 23.86 -36.32
N GLY A 15 30.48 24.20 -37.50
CA GLY A 15 29.40 25.18 -37.63
C GLY A 15 27.97 24.62 -37.42
N ILE A 16 27.78 23.30 -37.33
CA ILE A 16 26.45 22.69 -37.21
C ILE A 16 25.91 22.67 -35.76
N ALA A 17 26.77 22.91 -34.75
CA ALA A 17 26.33 23.04 -33.35
C ALA A 17 25.59 24.36 -33.04
N SER A 18 25.46 25.27 -34.00
CA SER A 18 24.70 26.52 -33.85
C SER A 18 24.20 26.98 -35.20
N ILE A 19 22.94 26.68 -35.56
CA ILE A 19 22.01 27.52 -36.36
C ILE A 19 20.73 26.70 -36.62
N LEU A 20 19.69 27.03 -35.87
CA LEU A 20 18.29 26.92 -36.29
C LEU A 20 17.76 28.35 -36.20
N ILE A 21 17.57 29.04 -37.34
CA ILE A 21 16.61 30.12 -37.62
C ILE A 21 16.92 30.70 -39.03
N PHE A 22 15.88 30.84 -39.85
CA PHE A 22 15.88 31.28 -41.26
C PHE A 22 16.17 32.78 -41.48
N ALA A 23 16.82 33.11 -42.61
CA ALA A 23 16.32 33.99 -43.71
C ALA A 23 17.43 34.81 -44.43
N GLN A 24 17.11 35.23 -45.65
CA GLN A 24 17.94 35.79 -46.74
C GLN A 24 18.85 37.02 -46.45
N GLU A 25 19.84 37.14 -47.35
CA GLU A 25 20.67 38.30 -47.75
C GLU A 25 22.01 38.60 -47.02
N GLU A 26 22.97 39.01 -47.86
CA GLU A 26 24.41 39.10 -47.66
C GLU A 26 24.85 39.94 -46.45
N ALA A 27 25.69 39.37 -45.56
CA ALA A 27 26.72 40.12 -44.84
C ALA A 27 27.76 39.19 -44.18
N VAL A 28 29.02 39.39 -44.57
CA VAL A 28 30.26 39.29 -43.77
C VAL A 28 30.22 38.36 -42.54
N ILE A 29 30.77 37.15 -42.68
CA ILE A 29 31.10 36.29 -41.53
C ILE A 29 32.33 36.88 -40.83
N LEU A 30 32.09 37.59 -39.73
CA LEU A 30 33.07 37.77 -38.66
C LEU A 30 33.13 36.44 -37.89
N THR A 31 34.25 35.72 -37.98
CA THR A 31 34.54 34.56 -37.12
C THR A 31 34.73 35.04 -35.67
N PRO A 32 33.93 34.60 -34.68
CA PRO A 32 34.27 34.81 -33.29
C PRO A 32 35.42 33.88 -32.92
N ASN A 33 36.53 34.43 -32.45
CA ASN A 33 37.56 33.71 -31.72
C ASN A 33 36.90 33.06 -30.49
N VAL A 34 36.75 31.75 -30.52
CA VAL A 34 36.39 30.94 -29.34
C VAL A 34 37.49 29.92 -29.15
N PHE A 35 38.69 30.33 -28.67
CA PHE A 35 39.60 29.47 -27.90
C PHE A 35 40.62 30.38 -27.19
N ALA A 36 40.87 30.11 -25.91
CA ALA A 36 41.87 30.81 -25.11
C ALA A 36 43.29 30.52 -25.62
N GLN A 37 44.15 31.53 -25.59
CA GLN A 37 45.57 31.47 -25.95
C GLN A 37 46.38 30.58 -25.00
N ASP A 38 47.42 29.97 -25.58
CA ASP A 38 48.63 29.37 -25.00
C ASP A 38 48.58 27.90 -24.54
N TYR A 39 48.56 26.97 -25.50
CA TYR A 39 49.02 25.58 -25.31
C TYR A 39 49.83 25.11 -26.53
N GLU A 40 51.04 24.56 -26.32
CA GLU A 40 51.89 23.97 -27.37
C GLU A 40 51.83 22.44 -27.29
N ILE A 41 51.37 21.78 -28.36
CA ILE A 41 51.38 20.31 -28.43
C ILE A 41 52.83 19.81 -28.54
N PRO A 42 53.29 18.89 -27.66
CA PRO A 42 54.65 18.36 -27.72
C PRO A 42 55.06 17.81 -29.09
N ALA A 43 56.26 18.18 -29.56
CA ALA A 43 56.75 17.85 -30.91
C ALA A 43 56.80 16.34 -31.23
N TRP A 44 56.93 15.48 -30.21
CA TRP A 44 56.92 14.02 -30.41
C TRP A 44 55.54 13.48 -30.81
N ILE A 45 54.46 14.16 -30.46
CA ILE A 45 53.09 13.77 -30.85
C ILE A 45 52.91 13.97 -32.36
N LYS A 46 53.51 15.03 -32.93
CA LYS A 46 53.57 15.25 -34.38
C LYS A 46 54.33 14.12 -35.10
N ASN A 47 55.37 13.56 -34.48
CA ASN A 47 56.07 12.40 -35.04
C ASN A 47 55.19 11.16 -35.09
N ASN A 48 54.40 10.90 -34.04
CA ASN A 48 53.45 9.79 -34.01
C ASN A 48 52.34 9.96 -35.07
N ALA A 49 51.83 11.18 -35.26
CA ALA A 49 50.86 11.49 -36.32
C ALA A 49 51.44 11.26 -37.73
N ASN A 50 52.73 11.56 -37.94
CA ASN A 50 53.42 11.25 -39.20
C ASN A 50 53.56 9.74 -39.43
N TRP A 51 53.96 9.00 -38.38
CA TRP A 51 54.05 7.53 -38.45
C TRP A 51 52.71 6.90 -38.76
N TRP A 52 51.62 7.43 -38.20
CA TRP A 52 50.29 6.96 -38.50
C TRP A 52 49.88 7.28 -39.94
N ALA A 53 50.04 8.52 -40.39
CA ALA A 53 49.70 8.94 -41.75
C ALA A 53 50.49 8.18 -42.85
N THR A 54 51.69 7.71 -42.54
CA THR A 54 52.54 6.92 -43.46
C THR A 54 52.42 5.41 -43.27
N ASN A 55 51.43 4.94 -42.49
CA ASN A 55 51.18 3.53 -42.18
C ASN A 55 52.36 2.80 -41.50
N GLN A 56 53.20 3.53 -40.76
CA GLN A 56 54.26 2.95 -39.93
C GLN A 56 53.73 2.45 -38.57
N ILE A 57 52.60 2.98 -38.10
CA ILE A 57 51.79 2.45 -37.00
C ILE A 57 50.34 2.28 -37.45
N ASP A 58 49.65 1.28 -36.90
CA ASP A 58 48.24 1.03 -37.19
C ASP A 58 47.30 2.03 -36.49
N ASP A 59 46.03 2.02 -36.89
CA ASP A 59 45.02 2.94 -36.37
C ASP A 59 44.85 2.76 -34.86
N SER A 60 44.75 1.52 -34.37
CA SER A 60 44.61 1.22 -32.94
C SER A 60 45.77 1.76 -32.09
N SER A 61 47.00 1.63 -32.56
CA SER A 61 48.20 2.10 -31.86
C SER A 61 48.25 3.63 -31.76
N PHE A 62 47.84 4.32 -32.83
CA PHE A 62 47.76 5.78 -32.79
C PHE A 62 46.60 6.26 -31.92
N MET A 63 45.43 5.61 -31.99
CA MET A 63 44.26 5.93 -31.15
C MET A 63 44.56 5.75 -29.66
N LEU A 64 45.20 4.65 -29.25
CA LEU A 64 45.65 4.44 -27.87
C LEU A 64 46.62 5.54 -27.40
N GLY A 65 47.50 5.99 -28.30
CA GLY A 65 48.39 7.12 -28.02
C GLY A 65 47.64 8.43 -27.80
N ILE A 66 46.62 8.73 -28.62
CA ILE A 66 45.77 9.91 -28.44
C ILE A 66 44.94 9.81 -27.16
N GLN A 67 44.36 8.64 -26.86
CA GLN A 67 43.64 8.39 -25.61
C GLN A 67 44.53 8.63 -24.39
N TYR A 68 45.75 8.11 -24.39
CA TYR A 68 46.74 8.36 -23.33
C TYR A 68 47.08 9.85 -23.20
N LEU A 69 47.27 10.55 -24.33
CA LEU A 69 47.58 11.97 -24.34
C LEU A 69 46.44 12.83 -23.78
N ILE A 70 45.19 12.46 -24.06
CA ILE A 70 44.01 13.10 -23.48
C ILE A 70 43.90 12.78 -21.98
N LYS A 71 44.08 11.50 -21.61
CA LYS A 71 44.04 11.00 -20.23
C LYS A 71 45.05 11.66 -19.29
N GLU A 72 46.26 11.92 -19.78
CA GLU A 72 47.33 12.56 -19.01
C GLU A 72 47.32 14.10 -19.12
N GLU A 73 46.26 14.69 -19.69
CA GLU A 73 46.11 16.14 -19.93
C GLU A 73 47.23 16.75 -20.79
N ILE A 74 47.95 15.93 -21.56
CA ILE A 74 49.03 16.35 -22.48
C ILE A 74 48.43 16.94 -23.78
N MET A 75 47.24 16.47 -24.17
CA MET A 75 46.44 17.00 -25.26
C MET A 75 45.04 17.36 -24.73
N VAL A 76 44.71 18.65 -24.73
CA VAL A 76 43.41 19.15 -24.26
C VAL A 76 42.43 19.21 -25.43
N ILE A 77 41.29 18.54 -25.28
CA ILE A 77 40.19 18.56 -26.23
C ILE A 77 39.04 19.40 -25.63
N PRO A 78 38.56 20.46 -26.30
CA PRO A 78 37.40 21.22 -25.84
C PRO A 78 36.16 20.31 -25.69
N SER A 79 35.27 20.64 -24.74
CA SER A 79 34.05 19.86 -24.45
C SER A 79 33.31 19.48 -25.73
N THR A 80 33.15 18.18 -25.98
CA THR A 80 32.48 17.65 -27.18
C THR A 80 31.49 16.58 -26.73
N GLU A 81 30.21 16.71 -27.11
CA GLU A 81 29.19 15.68 -26.85
C GLU A 81 29.48 14.43 -27.72
N THR A 82 29.40 13.25 -27.10
CA THR A 82 29.48 11.94 -27.77
C THR A 82 28.15 11.59 -28.41
N ALA A 83 28.12 11.30 -29.71
CA ALA A 83 26.96 10.68 -30.36
C ALA A 83 27.08 9.15 -30.31
N GLU A 84 25.93 8.46 -30.34
CA GLU A 84 25.83 7.00 -30.36
C GLU A 84 26.74 6.37 -31.43
N SER A 85 27.43 5.28 -31.07
CA SER A 85 28.33 4.57 -31.98
C SER A 85 27.54 4.01 -33.17
N THR A 86 27.80 4.52 -34.37
CA THR A 86 27.19 4.01 -35.61
C THR A 86 28.08 2.93 -36.22
N GLY A 87 28.31 1.83 -35.50
CA GLY A 87 28.72 0.52 -36.06
C GLY A 87 29.97 0.43 -36.95
N SER A 88 30.76 1.50 -37.07
CA SER A 88 31.94 1.59 -37.93
C SER A 88 33.15 2.01 -37.09
N GLN A 89 33.96 1.03 -36.68
CA GLN A 89 35.25 1.28 -35.99
C GLN A 89 36.38 1.74 -36.95
N GLU A 90 36.09 1.98 -38.23
CA GLU A 90 37.11 2.31 -39.23
C GLU A 90 37.39 3.82 -39.26
N VAL A 91 38.66 4.21 -39.08
CA VAL A 91 39.07 5.62 -39.10
C VAL A 91 39.04 6.15 -40.54
N PRO A 92 38.27 7.22 -40.85
CA PRO A 92 38.20 7.75 -42.20
C PRO A 92 39.57 8.19 -42.74
N SER A 93 39.87 7.86 -44.00
CA SER A 93 41.16 8.20 -44.63
C SER A 93 41.47 9.70 -44.61
N TRP A 94 40.45 10.56 -44.58
CA TRP A 94 40.65 12.01 -44.51
C TRP A 94 41.25 12.44 -43.16
N ILE A 95 40.92 11.77 -42.05
CA ILE A 95 41.49 12.06 -40.72
C ILE A 95 42.97 11.65 -40.68
N LYS A 96 43.27 10.49 -41.26
CA LYS A 96 44.64 10.00 -41.41
C LYS A 96 45.50 10.95 -42.26
N ASN A 97 44.93 11.50 -43.34
CA ASN A 97 45.59 12.52 -44.16
C ASN A 97 45.80 13.84 -43.39
N THR A 98 44.83 14.26 -42.56
CA THR A 98 45.00 15.47 -41.74
C THR A 98 46.09 15.32 -40.68
N ALA A 99 46.29 14.12 -40.12
CA ALA A 99 47.40 13.84 -39.21
C ALA A 99 48.76 14.02 -39.89
N GLY A 100 48.89 13.59 -41.15
CA GLY A 100 50.10 13.79 -41.96
C GLY A 100 50.36 15.27 -42.24
N TRP A 101 49.33 16.02 -42.63
CA TRP A 101 49.47 17.47 -42.82
C TRP A 101 49.80 18.20 -41.52
N TRP A 102 49.21 17.80 -40.40
CA TRP A 102 49.52 18.38 -39.10
C TRP A 102 50.98 18.15 -38.70
N ALA A 103 51.48 16.92 -38.91
CA ALA A 103 52.86 16.57 -38.62
C ALA A 103 53.88 17.35 -39.47
N GLU A 104 53.55 17.65 -40.73
CA GLU A 104 54.40 18.44 -41.63
C GLU A 104 54.25 19.96 -41.44
N GLY A 105 53.47 20.43 -40.45
CA GLY A 105 53.22 21.85 -40.20
C GLY A 105 52.34 22.53 -41.27
N GLN A 106 51.60 21.72 -42.01
CA GLN A 106 50.75 22.15 -43.11
C GLN A 106 49.33 22.58 -42.69
N ILE A 107 48.91 22.24 -41.47
CA ILE A 107 47.72 22.74 -40.74
C ILE A 107 48.11 23.02 -39.28
N ASP A 108 47.38 23.89 -38.59
CA ASP A 108 47.65 24.23 -37.19
C ASP A 108 47.10 23.18 -36.21
N ASP A 109 47.49 23.30 -34.94
CA ASP A 109 47.13 22.38 -33.87
C ASP A 109 45.60 22.34 -33.66
N SER A 110 44.94 23.50 -33.71
CA SER A 110 43.48 23.62 -33.61
C SER A 110 42.75 22.87 -34.72
N SER A 111 43.25 22.92 -35.96
CA SER A 111 42.69 22.19 -37.10
C SER A 111 42.80 20.68 -36.94
N PHE A 112 43.87 20.20 -36.31
CA PHE A 112 44.03 18.77 -36.04
C PHE A 112 43.15 18.30 -34.87
N VAL A 113 43.03 19.10 -33.82
CA VAL A 113 42.15 18.83 -32.66
C VAL A 113 40.69 18.68 -33.08
N LEU A 114 40.21 19.45 -34.07
CA LEU A 114 38.85 19.26 -34.64
C LEU A 114 38.63 17.86 -35.23
N GLY A 115 39.67 17.25 -35.81
CA GLY A 115 39.62 15.87 -36.30
C GLY A 115 39.53 14.84 -35.17
N ILE A 116 40.20 15.08 -34.04
CA ILE A 116 40.11 14.23 -32.84
C ILE A 116 38.75 14.39 -32.16
N GLN A 117 38.21 15.61 -32.07
CA GLN A 117 36.84 15.85 -31.59
C GLN A 117 35.82 15.07 -32.39
N TRP A 118 35.97 15.03 -33.71
CA TRP A 118 35.09 14.22 -34.56
C TRP A 118 35.16 12.73 -34.25
N LEU A 119 36.36 12.18 -34.02
CA LEU A 119 36.53 10.77 -33.66
C LEU A 119 35.87 10.44 -32.31
N ILE A 120 35.94 11.36 -31.34
CA ILE A 120 35.27 11.23 -30.04
C ILE A 120 33.74 11.31 -30.22
N SER A 121 33.23 12.31 -30.93
CA SER A 121 31.80 12.46 -31.21
C SER A 121 31.18 11.28 -31.96
N ASN A 122 31.96 10.52 -32.72
CA ASN A 122 31.46 9.33 -33.44
C ASN A 122 31.75 8.02 -32.71
N GLY A 123 32.22 8.06 -31.45
CA GLY A 123 32.48 6.89 -30.62
C GLY A 123 33.67 6.02 -31.10
N ILE A 124 34.56 6.56 -31.93
CA ILE A 124 35.76 5.87 -32.44
C ILE A 124 36.92 5.97 -31.43
N ILE A 125 37.01 7.10 -30.72
CA ILE A 125 37.89 7.28 -29.55
C ILE A 125 37.01 7.39 -28.30
N VAL A 126 37.25 6.54 -27.31
CA VAL A 126 36.64 6.64 -25.97
C VAL A 126 37.66 7.22 -25.00
N VAL A 127 37.30 8.25 -24.25
CA VAL A 127 38.14 8.78 -23.16
C VAL A 127 37.63 8.16 -21.86
N GLU A 128 38.42 7.29 -21.22
CA GLU A 128 38.06 6.70 -19.93
C GLU A 128 38.03 7.78 -18.84
N GLU A 129 36.88 7.98 -18.20
CA GLU A 129 36.75 8.82 -17.01
C GLU A 129 37.48 8.19 -15.81
N LYS A 130 38.12 9.02 -14.97
CA LYS A 130 38.89 8.56 -13.81
C LYS A 130 37.96 8.26 -12.65
N LEU A 131 37.28 7.11 -12.65
CA LEU A 131 36.34 6.75 -11.59
C LEU A 131 37.00 6.59 -10.20
N ILE A 132 36.31 7.07 -9.17
CA ILE A 132 36.68 6.91 -7.76
C ILE A 132 35.90 5.72 -7.18
N HIS A 133 36.63 4.71 -6.72
CA HIS A 133 36.06 3.50 -6.15
C HIS A 133 35.83 3.62 -4.63
N THR A 134 34.67 3.16 -4.18
CA THR A 134 34.41 2.92 -2.76
C THR A 134 35.22 1.71 -2.27
N ASP A 135 35.67 1.74 -1.02
CA ASP A 135 36.35 0.60 -0.39
C ASP A 135 35.53 -0.69 -0.50
N VAL A 136 36.23 -1.81 -0.69
CA VAL A 136 35.62 -3.15 -0.72
C VAL A 136 34.98 -3.47 0.62
N ASP A 137 33.79 -4.08 0.57
CA ASP A 137 32.97 -4.47 1.72
C ASP A 137 32.61 -3.30 2.65
N LEU A 138 32.52 -2.05 2.14
CA LEU A 138 32.10 -0.91 2.95
C LEU A 138 30.62 -1.07 3.36
N ARG A 139 30.34 -1.36 4.63
CA ARG A 139 28.97 -1.49 5.15
C ARG A 139 28.47 -0.19 5.77
N VAL A 140 27.36 0.33 5.24
CA VAL A 140 26.68 1.55 5.69
C VAL A 140 25.33 1.19 6.28
N ALA A 141 25.01 1.75 7.43
CA ALA A 141 23.67 1.70 8.00
C ALA A 141 22.90 3.00 7.71
N PHE A 142 21.67 2.88 7.26
CA PHE A 142 20.73 3.99 7.03
C PHE A 142 19.60 3.92 8.05
N ILE A 143 19.41 5.01 8.78
CA ILE A 143 18.38 5.15 9.82
C ILE A 143 17.86 6.58 9.83
N ALA A 144 16.70 6.77 10.41
CA ALA A 144 16.16 8.06 10.78
C ALA A 144 15.10 7.88 11.86
N ASP A 145 14.56 8.99 12.36
CA ASP A 145 13.47 8.98 13.34
C ASP A 145 13.88 8.14 14.57
N GLN A 146 15.13 8.37 15.00
CA GLN A 146 15.80 7.51 15.97
C GLN A 146 15.19 7.68 17.36
N GLY A 147 14.94 8.92 17.78
CA GLY A 147 14.53 9.22 19.14
C GLY A 147 15.62 8.93 20.19
N ASN A 148 15.22 8.96 21.45
CA ASN A 148 16.07 8.64 22.61
C ASN A 148 15.38 7.61 23.52
N THR A 149 15.12 6.43 22.97
CA THR A 149 14.35 5.34 23.60
C THR A 149 15.21 4.09 23.80
N VAL A 150 14.65 3.08 24.50
CA VAL A 150 15.32 1.77 24.60
C VAL A 150 15.38 1.06 23.25
N GLN A 151 14.46 1.37 22.34
CA GLN A 151 14.44 0.87 20.97
C GLN A 151 15.54 1.53 20.13
N SER A 152 15.79 2.84 20.29
CA SER A 152 16.92 3.54 19.66
C SER A 152 18.25 2.86 20.01
N ILE A 153 18.45 2.53 21.30
CA ILE A 153 19.64 1.80 21.76
C ILE A 153 19.70 0.39 21.14
N ALA A 154 18.56 -0.29 20.99
CA ALA A 154 18.50 -1.60 20.35
C ALA A 154 18.89 -1.53 18.86
N VAL A 155 18.44 -0.51 18.13
CA VAL A 155 18.83 -0.26 16.73
C VAL A 155 20.33 0.05 16.63
N LEU A 156 20.88 0.90 17.50
CA LEU A 156 22.33 1.15 17.53
C LEU A 156 23.14 -0.12 17.86
N ASN A 157 22.64 -0.99 18.75
CA ASN A 157 23.27 -2.28 19.01
C ASN A 157 23.19 -3.21 17.79
N LEU A 158 22.06 -3.20 17.07
CA LEU A 158 21.93 -3.92 15.80
C LEU A 158 22.99 -3.44 14.80
N ILE A 159 23.15 -2.12 14.63
CA ILE A 159 24.17 -1.52 13.74
C ILE A 159 25.58 -1.98 14.10
N LYS A 160 25.89 -2.01 15.40
CA LYS A 160 27.17 -2.52 15.91
C LYS A 160 27.37 -4.00 15.62
N ASN A 161 26.33 -4.82 15.84
CA ASN A 161 26.39 -6.26 15.70
C ASN A 161 26.50 -6.69 14.22
N GLU A 162 25.82 -5.97 13.33
CA GLU A 162 25.96 -6.14 11.88
C GLU A 162 27.28 -5.56 11.34
N GLY A 163 28.12 -4.94 12.18
CA GLY A 163 29.45 -4.49 11.77
C GLY A 163 29.44 -3.35 10.76
N ALA A 164 28.42 -2.48 10.78
CA ALA A 164 28.41 -1.28 9.95
C ALA A 164 29.63 -0.40 10.29
N GLN A 165 30.21 0.22 9.27
CA GLN A 165 31.41 1.05 9.39
C GLN A 165 31.08 2.54 9.44
N MET A 166 29.87 2.93 9.01
CA MET A 166 29.34 4.28 9.17
C MET A 166 27.81 4.28 9.21
N VAL A 167 27.24 5.38 9.72
CA VAL A 167 25.81 5.67 9.66
C VAL A 167 25.55 6.90 8.79
N LEU A 168 24.54 6.81 7.92
CA LEU A 168 23.89 7.94 7.26
C LEU A 168 22.49 8.12 7.86
N HIS A 169 22.27 9.20 8.61
CA HIS A 169 21.01 9.46 9.32
C HIS A 169 20.13 10.49 8.61
N GLN A 170 18.91 10.11 8.21
CA GLN A 170 17.97 10.95 7.44
C GLN A 170 17.07 11.83 8.35
N GLY A 171 17.66 12.60 9.27
CA GLY A 171 16.92 13.55 10.13
C GLY A 171 16.10 12.95 11.28
N ASP A 172 15.64 13.81 12.17
CA ASP A 172 14.85 13.52 13.38
C ASP A 172 15.62 12.67 14.41
N PHE A 173 16.50 13.36 15.13
CA PHE A 173 17.57 12.78 15.93
C PHE A 173 17.08 12.21 17.27
N ASP A 174 16.45 13.04 18.11
CA ASP A 174 16.07 12.63 19.47
C ASP A 174 14.66 13.04 19.90
N TYR A 175 13.97 13.91 19.17
CA TYR A 175 12.65 14.50 19.48
C TYR A 175 12.58 15.28 20.81
N ASN A 176 13.72 15.64 21.40
CA ASN A 176 13.83 16.23 22.74
C ASN A 176 14.65 17.53 22.79
N ASP A 177 15.23 17.98 21.67
CA ASP A 177 16.10 19.16 21.60
C ASP A 177 17.34 19.06 22.52
N ASP A 178 17.91 17.85 22.71
CA ASP A 178 19.10 17.59 23.55
C ASP A 178 20.28 16.98 22.76
N PRO A 179 21.02 17.80 22.00
CA PRO A 179 22.19 17.36 21.22
C PRO A 179 23.25 16.61 22.03
N ASP A 180 23.42 16.94 23.30
CA ASP A 180 24.39 16.26 24.17
C ASP A 180 23.92 14.85 24.55
N ALA A 181 22.62 14.65 24.81
CA ALA A 181 22.08 13.32 25.08
C ALA A 181 22.11 12.42 23.85
N TRP A 182 21.73 12.96 22.69
CA TRP A 182 21.78 12.25 21.42
C TRP A 182 23.21 11.77 21.10
N ASP A 183 24.19 12.67 21.14
CA ASP A 183 25.60 12.34 20.88
C ASP A 183 26.15 11.31 21.88
N ARG A 184 25.82 11.46 23.18
CA ARG A 184 26.22 10.49 24.22
C ARG A 184 25.64 9.09 23.96
N MET A 185 24.39 8.99 23.51
CA MET A 185 23.77 7.69 23.23
C MET A 185 24.53 6.94 22.14
N ILE A 186 24.83 7.63 21.03
CA ILE A 186 25.61 7.08 19.92
C ILE A 186 27.00 6.66 20.40
N SER A 187 27.69 7.55 21.12
CA SER A 187 29.02 7.29 21.68
C SER A 187 29.07 6.10 22.62
N ASN A 188 28.07 5.92 23.47
CA ASN A 188 28.01 4.80 24.41
C ASN A 188 27.85 3.45 23.73
N VAL A 189 27.18 3.40 22.57
CA VAL A 189 26.89 2.15 21.85
C VAL A 189 27.95 1.87 20.78
N LEU A 190 28.12 2.80 19.83
CA LEU A 190 28.97 2.67 18.65
C LEU A 190 30.42 3.12 18.90
N GLY A 191 30.63 4.00 19.88
CA GLY A 191 31.94 4.57 20.21
C GLY A 191 32.09 6.02 19.76
N ASP A 192 32.94 6.77 20.47
CA ASP A 192 33.15 8.21 20.27
C ASP A 192 33.70 8.59 18.89
N ASN A 193 34.42 7.68 18.23
CA ASN A 193 35.05 7.89 16.93
C ASN A 193 34.27 7.22 15.79
N PHE A 194 33.11 6.62 16.06
CA PHE A 194 32.34 5.97 15.01
C PHE A 194 31.87 7.00 13.96
N PRO A 195 32.10 6.77 12.65
CA PRO A 195 31.67 7.69 11.60
C PRO A 195 30.15 7.79 11.54
N TYR A 196 29.63 8.99 11.76
CA TYR A 196 28.19 9.25 11.83
C TYR A 196 27.89 10.57 11.13
N PHE A 197 27.14 10.50 10.04
CA PHE A 197 26.76 11.67 9.24
C PHE A 197 25.24 11.76 9.18
N ALA A 198 24.70 12.97 9.15
CA ALA A 198 23.27 13.17 9.25
C ALA A 198 22.79 14.40 8.48
N SER A 199 21.61 14.29 7.89
CA SER A 199 20.81 15.43 7.42
C SER A 199 19.88 15.89 8.54
N ILE A 200 19.52 17.17 8.56
CA ILE A 200 18.50 17.72 9.46
C ILE A 200 17.10 17.19 9.09
N GLY A 201 16.26 16.94 10.09
CA GLY A 201 14.81 16.76 9.96
C GLY A 201 14.01 17.81 10.72
N HIS A 202 12.68 17.76 10.56
CA HIS A 202 11.73 18.71 11.14
C HIS A 202 11.92 18.92 12.64
N HIS A 203 12.19 17.85 13.39
CA HIS A 203 12.30 17.88 14.84
C HIS A 203 13.66 18.36 15.35
N ASP A 204 14.64 18.58 14.48
CA ASP A 204 15.99 19.03 14.89
C ASP A 204 16.16 20.55 14.79
N VAL A 205 15.30 21.23 14.01
CA VAL A 205 15.42 22.66 13.64
C VAL A 205 15.62 23.56 14.86
N LYS A 206 14.93 23.29 15.96
CA LYS A 206 14.92 24.14 17.16
C LYS A 206 16.25 24.14 17.92
N ALA A 207 17.00 23.05 17.87
CA ALA A 207 18.32 22.91 18.51
C ALA A 207 19.44 22.61 17.50
N TRP A 208 19.22 22.93 16.22
CA TRP A 208 20.09 22.56 15.10
C TRP A 208 21.55 22.98 15.31
N ASP A 209 21.82 24.20 15.77
CA ASP A 209 23.20 24.68 16.01
C ASP A 209 23.98 23.72 16.93
N GLY A 210 23.31 23.17 17.95
CA GLY A 210 23.92 22.21 18.87
C GLY A 210 24.15 20.84 18.23
N TYR A 211 23.17 20.31 17.47
CA TYR A 211 23.36 19.05 16.74
C TYR A 211 24.45 19.16 15.68
N GLN A 212 24.47 20.27 14.94
CA GLN A 212 25.46 20.54 13.91
C GLN A 212 26.88 20.65 14.51
N GLU A 213 27.03 21.25 15.70
CA GLU A 213 28.29 21.23 16.45
C GLU A 213 28.75 19.79 16.74
N LYS A 214 27.84 18.90 17.17
CA LYS A 214 28.18 17.47 17.40
C LYS A 214 28.61 16.77 16.12
N LEU A 215 27.94 17.03 15.00
CA LEU A 215 28.31 16.49 13.70
C LEU A 215 29.71 16.97 13.28
N TYR A 216 30.04 18.25 13.45
CA TYR A 216 31.39 18.76 13.18
C TYR A 216 32.44 18.14 14.11
N ASP A 217 32.13 17.92 15.39
CA ASP A 217 33.04 17.28 16.34
C ASP A 217 33.28 15.81 16.01
N ARG A 218 32.26 15.08 15.54
CA ARG A 218 32.41 13.73 15.00
C ARG A 218 33.23 13.72 13.72
N LEU A 219 33.02 14.68 12.80
CA LEU A 219 33.79 14.80 11.56
C LEU A 219 35.29 15.02 11.84
N LYS A 220 35.65 15.87 12.80
CA LYS A 220 37.06 16.09 13.22
C LYS A 220 37.75 14.81 13.72
N LYS A 221 36.99 13.88 14.30
CA LYS A 221 37.50 12.58 14.78
C LYS A 221 37.67 11.55 13.66
N ASN A 222 37.16 11.84 12.45
CA ASN A 222 37.15 10.96 11.28
C ASN A 222 37.95 11.59 10.11
N PRO A 223 39.29 11.53 10.14
CA PRO A 223 40.13 12.21 9.15
C PRO A 223 40.02 11.66 7.72
N ASP A 224 39.47 10.44 7.55
CA ASP A 224 39.22 9.83 6.25
C ASP A 224 37.92 10.36 5.60
N ALA A 225 37.16 11.19 6.31
CA ALA A 225 35.96 11.85 5.81
C ALA A 225 36.25 13.29 5.44
N THR A 226 35.78 13.73 4.26
CA THR A 226 35.84 15.12 3.84
C THR A 226 34.43 15.60 3.53
N CYS A 227 33.99 16.70 4.15
CA CYS A 227 32.69 17.33 3.87
C CYS A 227 32.88 18.79 3.49
N ASN A 228 32.21 19.22 2.42
CA ASN A 228 32.21 20.59 1.91
C ASN A 228 30.81 21.18 1.99
N GLY A 229 30.70 22.46 2.39
CA GLY A 229 29.43 23.17 2.51
C GLY A 229 28.89 23.24 3.94
N ASN A 230 27.59 23.46 4.07
CA ASN A 230 26.90 23.58 5.35
C ASN A 230 26.50 22.19 5.84
N LEU A 231 27.25 21.61 6.79
CA LEU A 231 27.16 20.20 7.17
C LEU A 231 25.74 19.84 7.62
N GLY A 232 25.15 18.83 6.97
CA GLY A 232 23.81 18.34 7.29
C GLY A 232 22.65 19.15 6.68
N VAL A 233 22.93 20.24 5.96
CA VAL A 233 21.93 21.10 5.31
C VAL A 233 22.14 21.20 3.80
N LYS A 234 23.33 21.66 3.38
CA LYS A 234 23.76 21.75 1.97
C LYS A 234 25.22 21.41 1.93
N SER A 235 25.52 20.12 2.10
CA SER A 235 26.89 19.62 2.11
C SER A 235 27.06 18.37 1.27
N SER A 236 28.21 18.25 0.62
CA SER A 236 28.67 17.02 -0.02
C SER A 236 29.82 16.45 0.79
N CYS A 237 29.83 15.13 0.94
CA CYS A 237 30.80 14.42 1.74
C CYS A 237 31.36 13.22 0.96
N THR A 238 32.60 12.85 1.31
CA THR A 238 33.23 11.62 0.86
C THR A 238 33.82 10.90 2.06
N TYR A 239 33.59 9.59 2.15
CA TYR A 239 34.22 8.72 3.12
C TYR A 239 34.54 7.38 2.45
N LYS A 240 35.80 6.95 2.49
CA LYS A 240 36.23 5.67 1.89
C LYS A 240 35.77 5.46 0.45
N GLY A 241 35.80 6.52 -0.34
CA GLY A 241 35.38 6.52 -1.74
C GLY A 241 33.87 6.39 -1.98
N LEU A 242 33.02 6.46 -0.94
CA LEU A 242 31.58 6.70 -1.08
C LEU A 242 31.32 8.20 -1.10
N PHE A 243 30.61 8.70 -2.11
CA PHE A 243 30.15 10.09 -2.16
C PHE A 243 28.70 10.20 -1.70
N PHE A 244 28.38 11.18 -0.87
CA PHE A 244 27.01 11.42 -0.44
C PHE A 244 26.72 12.89 -0.20
N ILE A 245 25.49 13.28 -0.48
CA ILE A 245 24.95 14.63 -0.25
C ILE A 245 24.05 14.58 0.97
N LEU A 246 24.26 15.52 1.89
CA LEU A 246 23.35 15.80 3.00
C LEU A 246 22.60 17.09 2.67
N ALA A 247 21.30 16.93 2.39
CA ALA A 247 20.38 17.99 1.97
C ALA A 247 19.21 18.13 2.96
N ALA A 248 18.54 19.29 2.92
CA ALA A 248 17.39 19.61 3.78
C ALA A 248 16.25 20.35 3.06
N PRO A 249 15.81 19.88 1.88
CA PRO A 249 14.65 20.46 1.20
C PRO A 249 13.40 20.32 2.06
N GLY A 250 12.59 21.39 2.16
CA GLY A 250 11.38 21.41 2.99
C GLY A 250 11.61 21.69 4.48
N ASP A 251 12.66 21.16 5.08
CA ASP A 251 12.91 21.23 6.53
C ASP A 251 13.61 22.52 7.00
N TYR A 252 14.60 22.99 6.23
CA TYR A 252 15.54 24.01 6.70
C TYR A 252 15.76 25.12 5.68
N ALA A 253 15.32 26.32 6.06
CA ALA A 253 15.31 27.59 5.31
C ALA A 253 14.41 27.59 4.05
N ASN A 254 13.77 28.74 3.76
CA ASN A 254 13.01 28.99 2.51
C ASN A 254 13.91 29.08 1.25
N ASP A 255 15.05 28.40 1.25
CA ASP A 255 16.02 28.41 0.16
C ASP A 255 15.59 27.38 -0.90
N SER A 256 15.08 27.88 -2.03
CA SER A 256 14.57 27.06 -3.14
C SER A 256 15.66 26.46 -4.03
N ASP A 257 16.95 26.69 -3.76
CA ASP A 257 18.05 26.34 -4.68
C ASP A 257 18.70 24.98 -4.40
N TYR A 258 17.98 24.03 -3.78
CA TYR A 258 18.50 22.68 -3.52
C TYR A 258 18.78 21.90 -4.80
N ASN A 259 17.92 22.06 -5.81
CA ASN A 259 18.09 21.44 -7.12
C ASN A 259 19.47 21.77 -7.74
N SER A 260 19.74 23.06 -7.96
CA SER A 260 21.01 23.55 -8.52
C SER A 260 22.24 23.10 -7.71
N PHE A 261 22.13 23.07 -6.38
CA PHE A 261 23.18 22.57 -5.52
C PHE A 261 23.50 21.09 -5.82
N ILE A 262 22.47 20.24 -5.85
CA ILE A 262 22.60 18.80 -6.12
C ILE A 262 23.17 18.56 -7.52
N GLU A 263 22.59 19.19 -8.56
CA GLU A 263 23.09 19.08 -9.93
C GLU A 263 24.58 19.42 -10.01
N LYS A 264 24.99 20.54 -9.38
CA LYS A 264 26.39 20.96 -9.37
C LYS A 264 27.32 19.98 -8.65
N GLN A 265 26.84 19.32 -7.58
CA GLN A 265 27.63 18.33 -6.85
C GLN A 265 27.78 17.01 -7.61
N LEU A 266 26.84 16.68 -8.50
CA LEU A 266 26.82 15.41 -9.23
C LEU A 266 27.40 15.51 -10.65
N ASN A 267 27.25 16.65 -11.36
CA ASN A 267 27.68 16.81 -12.76
C ASN A 267 29.20 16.73 -13.00
N ASN A 268 30.01 16.91 -11.96
CA ASN A 268 31.48 16.82 -12.02
C ASN A 268 31.98 15.87 -10.94
N ASN A 269 31.45 14.66 -10.91
CA ASN A 269 31.71 13.70 -9.85
C ASN A 269 32.16 12.36 -10.43
N ASP A 270 33.35 11.91 -10.06
CA ASP A 270 33.89 10.66 -10.59
C ASP A 270 33.54 9.42 -9.73
N HIS A 271 32.78 9.56 -8.65
CA HIS A 271 32.49 8.42 -7.77
C HIS A 271 31.46 7.48 -8.40
N ILE A 272 31.69 6.17 -8.27
CA ILE A 272 30.75 5.13 -8.73
C ILE A 272 29.50 5.09 -7.86
N TRP A 273 29.67 5.27 -6.55
CA TRP A 273 28.59 5.27 -5.58
C TRP A 273 28.32 6.67 -5.09
N ARG A 274 27.08 7.11 -5.33
CA ARG A 274 26.58 8.44 -4.99
C ARG A 274 25.26 8.26 -4.25
N VAL A 275 25.12 8.93 -3.11
CA VAL A 275 23.87 8.92 -2.32
C VAL A 275 23.36 10.34 -2.15
N CYS A 276 22.09 10.57 -2.42
CA CYS A 276 21.42 11.76 -1.92
C CYS A 276 20.66 11.42 -0.64
N SER A 277 20.86 12.18 0.43
CA SER A 277 20.25 11.92 1.75
C SER A 277 19.59 13.18 2.30
N TRP A 278 18.31 13.08 2.66
CA TRP A 278 17.54 14.12 3.33
C TRP A 278 16.42 13.50 4.17
N HIS A 279 15.65 14.31 4.91
CA HIS A 279 14.61 13.80 5.79
C HIS A 279 13.25 13.63 5.08
N ASN A 280 12.68 14.69 4.53
CA ASN A 280 11.33 14.64 3.93
C ASN A 280 11.19 13.68 2.76
N ASP A 281 10.21 12.79 2.82
CA ASP A 281 9.83 11.91 1.72
C ASP A 281 9.00 12.62 0.64
N MET A 282 8.65 11.90 -0.42
CA MET A 282 7.82 12.43 -1.50
C MET A 282 6.35 12.19 -1.18
N TYR A 283 5.47 13.13 -1.56
CA TYR A 283 4.01 12.99 -1.39
C TYR A 283 3.44 11.62 -1.78
N ALA A 284 3.90 11.03 -2.89
CA ALA A 284 3.39 9.74 -3.35
C ALA A 284 3.85 8.53 -2.50
N MET A 285 4.84 8.73 -1.62
CA MET A 285 5.26 7.79 -0.58
C MET A 285 4.76 8.21 0.81
N GLN A 286 4.11 9.37 0.94
CA GLN A 286 3.46 9.82 2.19
C GLN A 286 2.11 9.13 2.35
N LEU A 287 1.72 8.86 3.60
CA LEU A 287 0.42 8.28 3.95
C LEU A 287 -0.68 9.34 4.21
N GLU A 288 -0.35 10.64 4.11
CA GLU A 288 -1.26 11.77 4.32
C GLU A 288 -1.51 12.63 3.07
N THR A 289 -2.51 13.50 3.14
CA THR A 289 -2.94 14.41 2.05
C THR A 289 -2.16 15.73 1.96
N GLU A 290 -1.02 15.86 2.64
CA GLU A 290 -0.23 17.10 2.69
C GLU A 290 0.58 17.32 1.39
N PRO A 291 0.83 18.56 0.95
CA PRO A 291 1.54 18.82 -0.31
C PRO A 291 3.04 18.47 -0.23
N ASN A 292 3.64 18.05 -1.36
CA ASN A 292 5.06 17.70 -1.48
C ASN A 292 5.99 18.79 -0.91
N GLU A 293 6.67 18.47 0.20
CA GLU A 293 7.53 19.41 0.94
C GLU A 293 8.94 19.53 0.34
N THR A 294 9.38 18.56 -0.47
CA THR A 294 10.72 18.53 -1.09
C THR A 294 10.75 19.10 -2.52
N GLY A 295 9.72 18.81 -3.33
CA GLY A 295 9.64 19.15 -4.77
C GLY A 295 10.28 18.10 -5.68
N PHE A 296 9.66 17.80 -6.83
CA PHE A 296 10.11 16.73 -7.74
C PHE A 296 11.47 17.01 -8.38
N GLU A 297 11.82 18.29 -8.57
CA GLU A 297 13.07 18.70 -9.21
C GLU A 297 14.30 18.22 -8.42
N VAL A 298 14.20 18.17 -7.08
CA VAL A 298 15.27 17.66 -6.21
C VAL A 298 15.53 16.17 -6.46
N TYR A 299 14.45 15.38 -6.54
CA TYR A 299 14.51 13.95 -6.84
C TYR A 299 15.07 13.69 -8.24
N GLU A 300 14.57 14.43 -9.23
CA GLU A 300 15.01 14.31 -10.62
C GLU A 300 16.50 14.62 -10.77
N SER A 301 17.03 15.60 -10.05
CA SER A 301 18.45 15.94 -10.11
C SER A 301 19.37 14.90 -9.48
N CYS A 302 18.93 14.25 -8.40
CA CYS A 302 19.63 13.07 -7.88
C CYS A 302 19.62 11.91 -8.87
N LYS A 303 18.48 11.63 -9.50
CA LYS A 303 18.38 10.62 -10.56
C LYS A 303 19.29 10.93 -11.75
N ASN A 304 19.27 12.17 -12.23
CA ASN A 304 20.05 12.58 -13.39
C ASN A 304 21.55 12.50 -13.11
N GLY A 305 21.97 12.77 -11.86
CA GLY A 305 23.35 12.54 -11.41
C GLY A 305 23.70 11.10 -11.03
N GLY A 306 22.78 10.14 -11.21
CA GLY A 306 22.98 8.72 -10.88
C GLY A 306 23.26 8.46 -9.40
N ALA A 307 22.65 9.24 -8.51
CA ALA A 307 22.64 8.94 -7.09
C ALA A 307 21.36 8.17 -6.73
N PHE A 308 21.46 7.18 -5.83
CA PHE A 308 20.27 6.64 -5.18
C PHE A 308 19.88 7.51 -3.98
N ILE A 309 18.59 7.46 -3.63
CA ILE A 309 17.96 8.46 -2.76
C ILE A 309 17.54 7.79 -1.45
N ALA A 310 18.04 8.35 -0.35
CA ALA A 310 17.69 7.98 1.02
C ALA A 310 16.85 9.09 1.65
N SER A 311 15.60 8.79 2.01
CA SER A 311 14.70 9.70 2.72
C SER A 311 14.10 9.05 3.98
N SER A 312 13.31 9.80 4.74
CA SER A 312 12.61 9.30 5.92
C SER A 312 11.31 10.09 6.23
N HIS A 313 11.19 10.72 7.40
CA HIS A 313 10.03 11.41 7.95
C HIS A 313 8.93 10.48 8.48
N TRP A 314 8.52 9.51 7.66
CA TRP A 314 7.53 8.55 8.10
C TRP A 314 8.14 7.33 8.79
N HIS A 315 7.50 6.89 9.86
CA HIS A 315 7.99 5.79 10.69
C HIS A 315 7.63 4.41 10.13
N PHE A 316 8.03 4.15 8.89
CA PHE A 316 7.96 2.85 8.22
C PHE A 316 9.20 2.62 7.34
N TYR A 317 9.25 1.44 6.72
CA TYR A 317 10.27 1.08 5.74
C TYR A 317 9.63 0.81 4.38
N ALA A 318 10.21 1.41 3.33
CA ALA A 318 9.78 1.19 1.95
C ALA A 318 10.88 1.51 0.96
N ARG A 319 10.71 1.05 -0.28
CA ARG A 319 11.55 1.45 -1.42
C ARG A 319 10.83 1.36 -2.74
N SER A 320 11.36 2.00 -3.77
CA SER A 320 10.86 1.87 -5.13
C SER A 320 11.58 0.77 -5.93
N ASN A 321 10.96 0.36 -7.04
CA ASN A 321 11.67 -0.21 -8.19
C ASN A 321 12.62 0.82 -8.82
N THR A 322 13.44 0.42 -9.79
CA THR A 322 14.20 1.40 -10.59
C THR A 322 13.23 2.27 -11.39
N LEU A 323 13.38 3.58 -11.27
CA LEU A 323 12.60 4.62 -11.93
C LEU A 323 13.45 5.40 -12.93
N ILE A 324 12.91 5.64 -14.12
CA ILE A 324 13.48 6.56 -15.12
C ILE A 324 12.83 7.95 -15.09
N ASN A 325 11.67 8.07 -14.44
CA ASN A 325 10.95 9.32 -14.21
C ASN A 325 10.25 9.22 -12.86
N ILE A 326 10.67 10.02 -11.88
CA ILE A 326 10.17 9.95 -10.50
C ILE A 326 8.82 10.66 -10.41
N GLU A 327 8.68 11.81 -11.04
CA GLU A 327 7.43 12.60 -11.05
C GLU A 327 6.24 11.79 -11.59
N ASN A 328 6.47 11.04 -12.68
CA ASN A 328 5.45 10.24 -13.35
C ASN A 328 5.52 8.76 -12.97
N GLN A 329 6.39 8.38 -12.01
CA GLN A 329 6.48 7.03 -11.44
C GLN A 329 6.73 5.95 -12.51
N ILE A 330 7.56 6.26 -13.51
CA ILE A 330 7.82 5.35 -14.62
C ILE A 330 8.92 4.38 -14.18
N VAL A 331 8.51 3.14 -13.92
CA VAL A 331 9.41 2.01 -13.73
C VAL A 331 10.21 1.78 -14.99
N ASP A 332 11.48 1.49 -14.80
CA ASP A 332 12.41 1.19 -15.86
C ASP A 332 12.02 -0.12 -16.56
N PRO A 333 11.55 -0.09 -17.83
CA PRO A 333 11.11 -1.29 -18.52
C PRO A 333 12.28 -2.25 -18.83
N GLU A 334 13.51 -1.76 -18.83
CA GLU A 334 14.71 -2.57 -19.04
C GLU A 334 15.26 -3.19 -17.75
N TRP A 335 14.76 -2.73 -16.59
CA TRP A 335 15.26 -3.11 -15.27
C TRP A 335 14.12 -3.16 -14.25
N SER A 336 13.09 -3.94 -14.59
CA SER A 336 11.82 -4.00 -13.88
C SER A 336 11.78 -5.02 -12.74
N GLU A 337 12.82 -5.84 -12.59
CA GLU A 337 12.90 -6.82 -11.50
C GLU A 337 13.02 -6.13 -10.14
N PRO A 338 12.07 -6.30 -9.21
CA PRO A 338 12.02 -5.48 -7.99
C PRO A 338 13.24 -5.58 -7.09
N ASN A 339 13.91 -6.74 -7.03
CA ASN A 339 15.03 -6.98 -6.11
C ASN A 339 16.41 -6.81 -6.76
N LYS A 340 16.45 -6.43 -8.04
CA LYS A 340 17.66 -6.05 -8.75
C LYS A 340 17.48 -4.61 -9.18
N LEU A 341 18.18 -3.68 -8.55
CA LEU A 341 18.05 -2.26 -8.85
C LEU A 341 19.26 -1.79 -9.67
N ARG A 342 19.04 -0.82 -10.56
CA ARG A 342 20.14 -0.11 -11.25
C ARG A 342 20.19 1.35 -10.86
N VAL A 343 21.40 1.88 -10.88
CA VAL A 343 21.66 3.32 -10.73
C VAL A 343 22.56 3.76 -11.88
N LYS A 344 22.10 4.76 -12.64
CA LYS A 344 22.83 5.44 -13.72
C LYS A 344 22.30 6.85 -13.90
N GLU A 345 22.95 7.64 -14.75
CA GLU A 345 22.36 8.91 -15.18
C GLU A 345 20.97 8.67 -15.78
N GLY A 346 19.96 9.30 -15.17
CA GLY A 346 18.58 9.21 -15.61
C GLY A 346 17.80 7.99 -15.12
N ALA A 347 18.38 7.10 -14.30
CA ALA A 347 17.66 5.98 -13.67
C ALA A 347 18.16 5.70 -12.25
N THR A 348 17.25 5.62 -11.28
CA THR A 348 17.60 5.39 -9.86
C THR A 348 16.42 4.82 -9.08
N PHE A 349 16.57 4.63 -7.77
CA PHE A 349 15.49 4.25 -6.86
C PHE A 349 15.54 5.09 -5.59
N ILE A 350 14.44 5.05 -4.83
CA ILE A 350 14.27 5.79 -3.57
C ILE A 350 13.93 4.78 -2.46
N PHE A 351 14.39 5.03 -1.23
CA PHE A 351 13.96 4.29 -0.05
C PHE A 351 13.70 5.19 1.15
N ILE A 352 12.82 4.71 2.05
CA ILE A 352 12.44 5.30 3.33
C ILE A 352 12.93 4.37 4.45
N SER A 353 13.64 4.91 5.45
CA SER A 353 14.19 4.14 6.58
C SER A 353 13.92 4.80 7.94
N GLY A 354 12.64 5.09 8.23
CA GLY A 354 12.21 5.84 9.43
C GLY A 354 11.93 5.01 10.67
N LEU A 355 12.48 3.80 10.76
CA LEU A 355 12.24 2.88 11.87
C LEU A 355 13.39 2.88 12.90
N GLY A 356 14.07 4.01 13.09
CA GLY A 356 15.28 4.11 13.92
C GLY A 356 15.05 4.00 15.43
N GLY A 357 13.82 4.15 15.94
CA GLY A 357 13.52 3.89 17.36
C GLY A 357 12.44 4.76 18.01
N ASN A 358 11.92 5.79 17.36
CA ASN A 358 10.95 6.71 17.96
C ASN A 358 9.54 6.10 18.06
N SER A 359 8.93 5.74 16.93
CA SER A 359 7.68 4.95 16.90
C SER A 359 7.56 4.09 15.63
N VAL A 360 6.44 3.42 15.45
CA VAL A 360 6.12 2.59 14.27
C VAL A 360 4.70 2.93 13.85
N THR A 361 4.48 3.25 12.58
CA THR A 361 3.14 3.53 12.04
C THR A 361 2.29 2.24 12.07
N PRO A 362 1.10 2.23 12.71
CA PRO A 362 0.24 1.04 12.76
C PRO A 362 -0.28 0.62 11.39
N THR A 363 -0.46 -0.69 11.17
CA THR A 363 -1.04 -1.27 9.93
C THR A 363 -2.41 -0.73 9.60
N THR A 364 -3.22 -0.41 10.63
CA THR A 364 -4.55 0.17 10.44
C THR A 364 -4.53 1.54 9.78
N GLU A 365 -3.42 2.27 9.82
CA GLU A 365 -3.29 3.56 9.11
C GLU A 365 -2.87 3.35 7.64
N ILE A 366 -2.01 2.36 7.39
CA ILE A 366 -1.60 1.90 6.04
C ILE A 366 -2.81 1.32 5.26
N ASP A 367 -3.67 0.56 5.94
CA ASP A 367 -4.88 -0.05 5.37
C ASP A 367 -6.13 0.87 5.44
N SER A 368 -6.10 1.98 6.19
CA SER A 368 -7.26 2.89 6.34
C SER A 368 -7.48 3.86 5.19
N LEU A 369 -6.74 3.72 4.08
CA LEU A 369 -7.11 4.34 2.82
C LEU A 369 -8.44 3.73 2.35
N ASP A 370 -9.54 4.35 2.79
CA ASP A 370 -10.90 4.05 2.38
C ASP A 370 -10.96 3.95 0.84
N PRO A 371 -11.26 2.78 0.26
CA PRO A 371 -11.48 2.64 -1.18
C PRO A 371 -12.60 3.56 -1.70
N ASN A 372 -13.41 4.14 -0.80
CA ASN A 372 -14.51 5.05 -1.11
C ASN A 372 -14.18 6.54 -0.92
N GLN A 373 -12.98 6.94 -0.47
CA GLN A 373 -12.53 8.33 -0.63
C GLN A 373 -12.01 8.56 -2.06
N HIS A 374 -12.96 8.54 -3.00
CA HIS A 374 -12.78 9.08 -4.33
C HIS A 374 -12.55 10.59 -4.25
N PHE A 375 -11.30 11.02 -4.15
CA PHE A 375 -10.96 12.41 -4.45
C PHE A 375 -11.17 12.65 -5.95
N ILE A 376 -12.02 13.62 -6.23
CA ILE A 376 -12.43 14.04 -7.55
C ILE A 376 -11.19 14.60 -8.27
N GLY A 377 -10.49 13.76 -9.04
CA GLY A 377 -9.36 14.20 -9.87
C GLY A 377 -8.26 13.19 -10.14
N SER A 378 -8.15 12.08 -9.40
CA SER A 378 -7.14 11.05 -9.65
C SER A 378 -7.80 9.69 -9.89
N THR A 379 -7.56 9.14 -11.08
CA THR A 379 -7.74 7.71 -11.33
C THR A 379 -6.87 6.96 -10.34
N HIS A 380 -7.48 6.21 -9.42
CA HIS A 380 -6.79 5.24 -8.57
C HIS A 380 -6.03 4.26 -9.47
N LYS A 381 -4.72 4.48 -9.64
CA LYS A 381 -3.81 3.36 -9.83
C LYS A 381 -3.59 2.81 -8.43
N VAL A 382 -4.04 1.58 -8.24
CA VAL A 382 -3.50 0.68 -7.22
C VAL A 382 -1.97 0.80 -7.24
N TYR A 383 -1.29 0.75 -6.10
CA TYR A 383 0.18 0.84 -5.97
C TYR A 383 0.94 -0.35 -6.63
N ASP A 384 0.45 -0.89 -7.75
CA ASP A 384 0.77 -2.21 -8.26
C ASP A 384 2.11 -2.32 -9.00
N GLU A 385 2.85 -1.23 -9.23
CA GLU A 385 4.05 -1.32 -10.09
C GLU A 385 5.34 -0.72 -9.52
N TRP A 386 5.34 0.19 -8.52
CA TRP A 386 6.58 0.93 -8.24
C TRP A 386 7.05 1.10 -6.78
N PRO A 387 6.23 1.26 -5.71
CA PRO A 387 6.73 1.24 -4.34
C PRO A 387 6.42 -0.09 -3.64
N ILE A 388 7.44 -0.67 -3.02
CA ILE A 388 7.34 -1.82 -2.12
C ILE A 388 7.32 -1.26 -0.69
N ASN A 389 6.16 -1.34 -0.05
CA ASN A 389 5.94 -0.89 1.32
C ASN A 389 5.86 -2.09 2.26
N TYR A 390 6.51 -2.00 3.42
CA TYR A 390 6.45 -3.05 4.43
C TYR A 390 5.74 -2.54 5.69
N ALA A 391 4.66 -3.21 6.07
CA ALA A 391 3.84 -2.84 7.21
C ALA A 391 4.25 -3.57 8.51
N ALA A 392 3.79 -3.08 9.67
CA ALA A 392 4.17 -3.61 10.97
C ALA A 392 3.77 -5.09 11.18
N ASP A 393 2.68 -5.55 10.55
CA ASP A 393 2.25 -6.96 10.57
C ASP A 393 3.08 -7.88 9.67
N GLN A 394 3.86 -7.30 8.76
CA GLN A 394 4.96 -7.94 8.01
C GLN A 394 6.29 -7.83 8.75
N SER A 395 6.27 -7.51 10.06
CA SER A 395 7.43 -7.37 10.94
C SER A 395 8.35 -6.16 10.67
N ALA A 396 7.95 -5.22 9.80
CA ALA A 396 8.62 -3.94 9.61
C ALA A 396 8.41 -3.04 10.85
N THR A 397 9.27 -3.24 11.84
CA THR A 397 9.29 -2.54 13.13
C THR A 397 10.65 -1.87 13.29
N TYR A 398 11.05 -1.48 14.51
CA TYR A 398 12.34 -0.82 14.75
C TYR A 398 13.52 -1.58 14.13
N GLY A 399 14.34 -0.89 13.33
CA GLY A 399 15.39 -1.51 12.51
C GLY A 399 16.28 -0.53 11.76
N ALA A 400 17.11 -1.06 10.88
CA ALA A 400 17.99 -0.29 10.00
C ALA A 400 18.14 -0.98 8.64
N LEU A 401 18.32 -0.17 7.59
CA LEU A 401 18.75 -0.65 6.28
C LEU A 401 20.29 -0.71 6.24
N PHE A 402 20.84 -1.86 5.88
CA PHE A 402 22.27 -2.07 5.74
C PHE A 402 22.61 -2.24 4.27
N CYS A 403 23.51 -1.42 3.72
CA CYS A 403 24.07 -1.64 2.38
C CYS A 403 25.57 -1.89 2.47
N THR A 404 26.03 -2.98 1.87
CA THR A 404 27.45 -3.31 1.71
C THR A 404 27.86 -3.00 0.28
N PHE A 405 28.74 -2.01 0.10
CA PHE A 405 29.26 -1.60 -1.20
C PHE A 405 30.47 -2.44 -1.57
N ASN A 406 30.56 -2.73 -2.86
CA ASN A 406 31.63 -3.49 -3.49
C ASN A 406 31.91 -4.84 -2.81
N PRO A 407 30.86 -5.67 -2.56
CA PRO A 407 31.02 -6.91 -1.83
C PRO A 407 31.97 -7.85 -2.58
N GLY A 408 32.95 -8.43 -1.88
CA GLY A 408 33.90 -9.37 -2.48
C GLY A 408 34.72 -8.82 -3.66
N GLY A 409 34.84 -7.49 -3.77
CA GLY A 409 35.62 -6.81 -4.81
C GLY A 409 34.83 -6.43 -6.08
N GLN A 410 33.52 -6.62 -6.10
CA GLN A 410 32.64 -6.24 -7.22
C GLN A 410 32.42 -4.72 -7.24
N LEU A 411 33.31 -3.97 -7.91
CA LEU A 411 33.44 -2.50 -7.77
C LEU A 411 32.21 -1.64 -8.14
N ASN A 412 31.17 -2.24 -8.72
CA ASN A 412 29.93 -1.57 -9.11
C ASN A 412 28.67 -2.27 -8.57
N LYS A 413 28.82 -3.15 -7.58
CA LYS A 413 27.70 -3.84 -6.92
C LYS A 413 27.56 -3.41 -5.47
N ALA A 414 26.32 -3.33 -5.00
CA ALA A 414 26.00 -3.20 -3.59
C ALA A 414 24.88 -4.15 -3.22
N TYR A 415 24.93 -4.69 -2.01
CA TYR A 415 23.87 -5.51 -1.46
C TYR A 415 23.25 -4.81 -0.25
N CYS A 416 21.93 -4.69 -0.25
CA CYS A 416 21.19 -4.04 0.81
C CYS A 416 20.15 -4.97 1.44
N TYR A 417 19.95 -4.85 2.76
CA TYR A 417 18.86 -5.51 3.46
C TYR A 417 18.39 -4.71 4.66
N PHE A 418 17.08 -4.69 4.90
CA PHE A 418 16.50 -4.11 6.11
C PHE A 418 16.33 -5.18 7.17
N LYS A 419 16.86 -4.93 8.37
CA LYS A 419 16.77 -5.85 9.50
C LYS A 419 16.18 -5.15 10.71
N ASN A 420 15.21 -5.80 11.35
CA ASN A 420 14.63 -5.28 12.59
C ASN A 420 15.42 -5.73 13.84
N ILE A 421 15.13 -5.12 14.98
CA ILE A 421 15.80 -5.41 16.27
C ILE A 421 15.55 -6.85 16.80
N ASN A 422 14.57 -7.56 16.24
CA ASN A 422 14.32 -8.98 16.54
C ASN A 422 15.18 -9.93 15.69
N GLY A 423 15.99 -9.39 14.77
CA GLY A 423 16.88 -10.16 13.92
C GLY A 423 16.25 -10.64 12.61
N VAL A 424 15.02 -10.23 12.29
CA VAL A 424 14.32 -10.61 11.06
C VAL A 424 14.74 -9.67 9.92
N ILE A 425 15.13 -10.25 8.78
CA ILE A 425 15.35 -9.52 7.53
C ILE A 425 14.00 -9.36 6.84
N ILE A 426 13.56 -8.12 6.65
CA ILE A 426 12.24 -7.77 6.10
C ILE A 426 12.30 -7.61 4.58
N ASP A 427 13.43 -7.11 4.07
CA ASP A 427 13.65 -6.84 2.66
C ASP A 427 15.13 -7.00 2.32
N ALA A 428 15.42 -7.41 1.09
CA ALA A 428 16.76 -7.61 0.59
C ALA A 428 16.82 -7.40 -0.93
N PHE A 429 17.82 -6.66 -1.41
CA PHE A 429 17.97 -6.32 -2.82
C PHE A 429 19.43 -6.05 -3.20
N THR A 430 19.74 -6.11 -4.49
CA THR A 430 21.04 -5.71 -5.03
C THR A 430 20.92 -4.41 -5.81
N ILE A 431 22.01 -3.65 -5.85
CA ILE A 431 22.14 -2.44 -6.66
C ILE A 431 23.33 -2.65 -7.58
N THR A 432 23.13 -2.37 -8.87
CA THR A 432 24.23 -2.26 -9.85
C THR A 432 24.39 -0.81 -10.27
N SER A 433 25.56 -0.23 -10.03
CA SER A 433 25.94 1.06 -10.59
C SER A 433 26.46 0.89 -12.02
N PHE A 434 25.92 1.67 -12.96
CA PHE A 434 26.42 1.77 -14.33
C PHE A 434 27.13 3.10 -14.60
N LEU A 435 27.35 3.92 -13.57
CA LEU A 435 28.10 5.16 -13.68
C LEU A 435 29.52 4.89 -14.18
N GLY A 436 29.90 5.53 -15.29
CA GLY A 436 31.20 5.36 -15.93
C GLY A 436 31.39 4.07 -16.73
N THR A 437 30.32 3.33 -17.04
CA THR A 437 30.36 2.13 -17.88
C THR A 437 29.47 2.27 -19.11
N HIS A 438 29.91 1.77 -20.27
CA HIS A 438 29.05 1.72 -21.46
C HIS A 438 27.89 0.73 -21.22
N PRO A 439 26.63 1.13 -21.45
CA PRO A 439 25.47 0.34 -21.07
C PRO A 439 25.21 -0.76 -22.10
N ASP A 440 25.76 -1.97 -21.92
CA ASP A 440 25.36 -3.13 -22.76
C ASP A 440 25.54 -4.52 -22.13
N SER A 441 26.07 -4.68 -20.90
CA SER A 441 26.19 -6.02 -20.28
C SER A 441 25.08 -6.29 -19.27
N ILE A 442 23.97 -6.85 -19.75
CA ILE A 442 22.77 -7.23 -18.98
C ILE A 442 22.96 -8.56 -18.22
N ASN A 443 24.13 -9.20 -18.32
CA ASN A 443 24.40 -10.51 -17.72
C ASN A 443 25.50 -10.38 -16.66
N LEU A 444 25.10 -9.94 -15.46
CA LEU A 444 25.99 -9.71 -14.33
C LEU A 444 25.87 -10.83 -13.29
N VAL A 445 26.16 -12.06 -13.72
CA VAL A 445 26.51 -13.13 -12.78
C VAL A 445 28.01 -12.98 -12.52
N ASP A 446 28.41 -12.65 -11.30
CA ASP A 446 29.81 -12.41 -10.96
C ASP A 446 30.62 -13.71 -10.82
N VAL A 447 29.94 -14.81 -10.45
CA VAL A 447 30.57 -16.13 -10.32
C VAL A 447 29.69 -17.20 -10.95
N ASP A 448 30.15 -17.77 -12.06
CA ASP A 448 29.51 -18.92 -12.68
C ASP A 448 30.02 -20.23 -12.06
N MET A 449 29.17 -20.83 -11.22
CA MET A 449 29.35 -22.16 -10.64
C MET A 449 28.37 -23.17 -11.24
N SER A 450 27.80 -22.88 -12.41
CA SER A 450 26.84 -23.77 -13.04
C SER A 450 27.46 -25.14 -13.33
N GLY A 451 26.70 -26.20 -13.07
CA GLY A 451 27.17 -27.58 -13.26
C GLY A 451 28.27 -28.05 -12.31
N LYS A 452 28.70 -27.23 -11.33
CA LYS A 452 29.74 -27.63 -10.38
C LYS A 452 29.22 -28.69 -9.42
N ASP A 453 30.06 -29.68 -9.16
CA ASP A 453 29.84 -30.63 -8.07
C ASP A 453 30.44 -30.07 -6.79
N LEU A 454 29.56 -29.77 -5.85
CA LEU A 454 29.84 -29.23 -4.54
C LEU A 454 29.37 -30.18 -3.43
N THR A 455 29.07 -31.44 -3.74
CA THR A 455 28.53 -32.43 -2.81
C THR A 455 29.26 -32.45 -1.47
N GLY A 456 28.52 -32.33 -0.38
CA GLY A 456 29.03 -32.43 0.99
C GLY A 456 29.93 -31.27 1.46
N ASN A 457 30.05 -30.19 0.67
CA ASN A 457 30.78 -29.00 1.12
C ASN A 457 30.07 -28.32 2.30
N ASP A 458 30.86 -27.66 3.13
CA ASP A 458 30.38 -26.77 4.18
C ASP A 458 30.42 -25.33 3.66
N LEU A 459 29.24 -24.78 3.40
CA LEU A 459 28.98 -23.40 3.03
C LEU A 459 28.13 -22.71 4.10
N SER A 460 28.09 -23.26 5.32
CA SER A 460 27.29 -22.69 6.41
C SER A 460 27.81 -21.30 6.79
N ASN A 461 26.90 -20.43 7.22
CA ASN A 461 27.21 -19.05 7.65
C ASN A 461 27.90 -18.21 6.56
N THR A 462 27.63 -18.51 5.29
CA THR A 462 28.18 -17.74 4.16
C THR A 462 27.14 -16.81 3.55
N VAL A 463 27.61 -15.81 2.81
CA VAL A 463 26.75 -14.96 1.98
C VAL A 463 27.12 -15.23 0.52
N ILE A 464 26.15 -15.69 -0.27
CA ILE A 464 26.32 -16.00 -1.69
C ILE A 464 25.52 -14.96 -2.47
N ILE A 465 26.21 -14.18 -3.31
CA ILE A 465 25.65 -13.03 -4.02
C ILE A 465 25.87 -13.21 -5.52
N ASP A 466 24.85 -12.96 -6.33
CA ASP A 466 24.90 -12.90 -7.80
C ASP A 466 25.66 -14.10 -8.43
N THR A 467 25.53 -15.28 -7.82
CA THR A 467 26.22 -16.50 -8.23
C THR A 467 25.27 -17.38 -9.03
N ASN A 468 25.72 -17.89 -10.17
CA ASN A 468 24.96 -18.85 -10.94
C ASN A 468 25.30 -20.26 -10.47
N LEU A 469 24.41 -20.88 -9.71
CA LEU A 469 24.49 -22.28 -9.30
C LEU A 469 23.62 -23.19 -10.17
N SER A 470 23.17 -22.72 -11.34
CA SER A 470 22.26 -23.50 -12.19
C SER A 470 22.88 -24.85 -12.56
N ASN A 471 22.11 -25.93 -12.44
CA ASN A 471 22.59 -27.30 -12.68
C ASN A 471 23.75 -27.77 -11.77
N ALA A 472 24.14 -27.00 -10.75
CA ALA A 472 25.14 -27.45 -9.78
C ALA A 472 24.59 -28.59 -8.92
N ILE A 473 25.50 -29.45 -8.43
CA ILE A 473 25.19 -30.57 -7.55
C ILE A 473 25.62 -30.17 -6.14
N LEU A 474 24.65 -29.88 -5.27
CA LEU A 474 24.81 -29.50 -3.87
C LEU A 474 24.19 -30.56 -2.95
N VAL A 475 24.33 -31.84 -3.32
CA VAL A 475 23.83 -32.96 -2.53
C VAL A 475 24.54 -33.00 -1.17
N ASP A 476 23.77 -33.15 -0.09
CA ASP A 476 24.25 -33.19 1.30
C ASP A 476 25.14 -31.99 1.71
N VAL A 477 25.05 -30.84 1.01
CA VAL A 477 25.79 -29.62 1.35
C VAL A 477 25.22 -28.99 2.63
N ASP A 478 26.09 -28.44 3.47
CA ASP A 478 25.69 -27.57 4.57
C ASP A 478 25.58 -26.11 4.11
N LEU A 479 24.35 -25.61 3.98
CA LEU A 479 23.98 -24.22 3.71
C LEU A 479 23.27 -23.59 4.93
N SER A 480 23.49 -24.13 6.14
CA SER A 480 22.83 -23.60 7.33
C SER A 480 23.25 -22.16 7.61
N ASN A 481 22.27 -21.30 7.91
CA ASN A 481 22.46 -19.86 8.12
C ASN A 481 23.07 -19.12 6.91
N THR A 482 23.02 -19.70 5.70
CA THR A 482 23.51 -19.04 4.50
C THR A 482 22.52 -17.99 4.02
N VAL A 483 23.02 -16.88 3.51
CA VAL A 483 22.20 -15.83 2.88
C VAL A 483 22.45 -15.86 1.38
N LEU A 484 21.41 -16.19 0.60
CA LEU A 484 21.47 -16.25 -0.85
C LEU A 484 20.74 -15.04 -1.43
N ILE A 485 21.46 -14.19 -2.18
CA ILE A 485 20.89 -13.00 -2.81
C ILE A 485 21.27 -12.99 -4.29
N GLY A 486 20.31 -12.75 -5.18
CA GLY A 486 20.54 -12.71 -6.63
C GLY A 486 21.14 -14.02 -7.20
N THR A 487 21.15 -15.09 -6.42
CA THR A 487 21.75 -16.37 -6.76
C THR A 487 20.76 -17.21 -7.57
N THR A 488 21.20 -17.77 -8.69
CA THR A 488 20.34 -18.60 -9.53
C THR A 488 20.48 -20.07 -9.13
N LEU A 489 19.37 -20.70 -8.70
CA LEU A 489 19.31 -22.11 -8.28
C LEU A 489 18.55 -23.02 -9.28
N THR A 490 18.32 -22.54 -10.49
CA THR A 490 17.57 -23.28 -11.51
C THR A 490 18.22 -24.63 -11.80
N LYS A 491 17.47 -25.74 -11.63
CA LYS A 491 17.96 -27.13 -11.83
C LYS A 491 19.11 -27.54 -10.91
N THR A 492 19.38 -26.78 -9.85
CA THR A 492 20.35 -27.15 -8.84
C THR A 492 19.85 -28.36 -8.04
N ASP A 493 20.72 -29.33 -7.80
CA ASP A 493 20.41 -30.49 -6.98
C ASP A 493 20.79 -30.24 -5.52
N LEU A 494 19.81 -29.94 -4.68
CA LEU A 494 19.94 -29.74 -3.23
C LEU A 494 19.45 -30.97 -2.45
N THR A 495 19.47 -32.17 -3.05
CA THR A 495 19.01 -33.38 -2.37
C THR A 495 19.77 -33.59 -1.06
N GLY A 496 19.05 -33.71 0.06
CA GLY A 496 19.64 -33.89 1.39
C GLY A 496 20.41 -32.69 1.96
N ALA A 497 20.42 -31.54 1.27
CA ALA A 497 21.13 -30.35 1.74
C ALA A 497 20.55 -29.82 3.06
N ASN A 498 21.43 -29.34 3.94
CA ASN A 498 21.03 -28.65 5.17
C ASN A 498 20.86 -27.15 4.88
N LEU A 499 19.64 -26.65 4.82
CA LEU A 499 19.29 -25.24 4.62
C LEU A 499 18.68 -24.63 5.89
N THR A 500 18.96 -25.20 7.07
CA THR A 500 18.36 -24.72 8.32
C THR A 500 18.70 -23.24 8.53
N SER A 501 17.68 -22.41 8.75
CA SER A 501 17.82 -20.96 8.92
C SER A 501 18.50 -20.23 7.75
N ALA A 502 18.52 -20.82 6.56
CA ALA A 502 18.98 -20.13 5.35
C ALA A 502 17.98 -19.05 4.90
N THR A 503 18.48 -17.99 4.28
CA THR A 503 17.67 -16.92 3.67
C THR A 503 17.61 -17.13 2.16
N LEU A 504 16.40 -17.42 1.67
CA LEU A 504 16.04 -17.73 0.28
C LEU A 504 14.93 -16.77 -0.22
N THR A 505 14.85 -15.57 0.36
CA THR A 505 13.79 -14.58 0.10
C THR A 505 13.68 -14.24 -1.40
N GLY A 506 12.46 -14.36 -1.94
CA GLY A 506 12.12 -14.01 -3.31
C GLY A 506 12.78 -14.90 -4.39
N MET A 507 13.43 -16.00 -4.01
CA MET A 507 14.14 -16.85 -4.97
C MET A 507 13.17 -17.67 -5.83
N ASP A 508 13.52 -17.83 -7.11
CA ASP A 508 12.87 -18.79 -7.99
C ASP A 508 13.51 -20.18 -7.81
N LEU A 509 12.73 -21.10 -7.24
CA LEU A 509 13.11 -22.49 -6.98
C LEU A 509 12.37 -23.47 -7.92
N SER A 510 11.60 -23.01 -8.91
CA SER A 510 10.63 -23.82 -9.68
C SER A 510 11.20 -25.09 -10.35
N ASP A 511 12.51 -25.15 -10.59
CA ASP A 511 13.21 -26.30 -11.18
C ASP A 511 14.28 -26.92 -10.24
N THR A 512 14.41 -26.43 -9.01
CA THR A 512 15.40 -26.91 -8.05
C THR A 512 14.98 -28.26 -7.46
N ILE A 513 15.93 -29.16 -7.17
CA ILE A 513 15.62 -30.45 -6.54
C ILE A 513 15.86 -30.32 -5.03
N LEU A 514 14.78 -30.28 -4.23
CA LEU A 514 14.84 -30.12 -2.76
C LEU A 514 14.55 -31.42 -1.99
N ARG A 515 14.54 -32.58 -2.67
CA ARG A 515 14.16 -33.86 -2.06
C ARG A 515 15.01 -34.17 -0.83
N GLY A 516 14.38 -34.37 0.33
CA GLY A 516 15.09 -34.64 1.57
C GLY A 516 15.87 -33.46 2.18
N ALA A 517 15.81 -32.26 1.60
CA ALA A 517 16.48 -31.08 2.15
C ALA A 517 15.85 -30.62 3.48
N ASP A 518 16.66 -30.08 4.39
CA ASP A 518 16.19 -29.54 5.67
C ASP A 518 16.08 -28.01 5.61
N LEU A 519 14.86 -27.50 5.46
CA LEU A 519 14.54 -26.06 5.44
C LEU A 519 14.01 -25.59 6.81
N THR A 520 14.34 -26.28 7.91
CA THR A 520 13.86 -25.91 9.24
C THR A 520 14.26 -24.47 9.58
N GLY A 521 13.25 -23.62 9.83
CA GLY A 521 13.47 -22.20 10.15
C GLY A 521 14.03 -21.35 9.00
N ALA A 522 14.07 -21.85 7.76
CA ALA A 522 14.51 -21.09 6.60
C ALA A 522 13.51 -19.96 6.25
N ASN A 523 14.03 -18.84 5.74
CA ASN A 523 13.21 -17.72 5.25
C ASN A 523 13.02 -17.86 3.74
N LEU A 524 11.81 -18.21 3.31
CA LEU A 524 11.37 -18.31 1.91
C LEU A 524 10.30 -17.26 1.57
N PHE A 525 10.32 -16.11 2.26
CA PHE A 525 9.37 -15.02 1.98
C PHE A 525 9.33 -14.69 0.49
N GLY A 526 8.16 -14.77 -0.13
CA GLY A 526 7.97 -14.50 -1.56
C GLY A 526 8.67 -15.46 -2.54
N ALA A 527 9.21 -16.59 -2.08
CA ALA A 527 9.88 -17.55 -2.96
C ALA A 527 8.88 -18.24 -3.91
N THR A 528 9.36 -18.65 -5.10
CA THR A 528 8.55 -19.41 -6.06
C THR A 528 8.92 -20.89 -6.01
N LEU A 529 7.96 -21.74 -5.63
CA LEU A 529 8.09 -23.19 -5.52
C LEU A 529 7.10 -23.95 -6.43
N THR A 530 6.56 -23.29 -7.46
CA THR A 530 5.49 -23.82 -8.31
C THR A 530 5.77 -25.25 -8.80
N GLY A 531 4.87 -26.20 -8.48
CA GLY A 531 4.93 -27.58 -8.97
C GLY A 531 6.15 -28.41 -8.53
N MET A 532 6.91 -27.96 -7.54
CA MET A 532 8.11 -28.66 -7.06
C MET A 532 7.79 -30.00 -6.38
N ASP A 533 8.71 -30.97 -6.54
CA ASP A 533 8.74 -32.20 -5.75
C ASP A 533 9.45 -31.93 -4.41
N LEU A 534 8.67 -31.76 -3.34
CA LEU A 534 9.13 -31.58 -1.97
C LEU A 534 9.14 -32.90 -1.17
N SER A 535 9.22 -34.05 -1.84
CA SER A 535 9.28 -35.36 -1.16
C SER A 535 10.42 -35.38 -0.14
N ASP A 536 10.09 -35.78 1.10
CA ASP A 536 10.98 -35.88 2.25
C ASP A 536 11.61 -34.54 2.73
N THR A 537 11.25 -33.40 2.14
CA THR A 537 11.72 -32.06 2.58
C THR A 537 11.15 -31.70 3.95
N ILE A 538 11.94 -31.05 4.81
CA ILE A 538 11.51 -30.60 6.16
C ILE A 538 11.24 -29.10 6.14
N LEU A 539 9.99 -28.67 6.37
CA LEU A 539 9.56 -27.25 6.35
C LEU A 539 9.22 -26.67 7.74
N ARG A 540 9.57 -27.39 8.82
CA ARG A 540 9.18 -27.00 10.19
C ARG A 540 9.72 -25.61 10.54
N GLY A 541 8.85 -24.70 10.95
CA GLY A 541 9.26 -23.34 11.30
C GLY A 541 9.71 -22.47 10.12
N ALA A 542 9.65 -22.96 8.88
CA ALA A 542 10.00 -22.16 7.71
C ALA A 542 9.01 -21.02 7.49
N ASP A 543 9.50 -19.87 7.03
CA ASP A 543 8.65 -18.74 6.64
C ASP A 543 8.37 -18.78 5.15
N LEU A 544 7.14 -19.15 4.78
CA LEU A 544 6.63 -19.18 3.41
C LEU A 544 5.64 -18.03 3.15
N THR A 545 5.74 -16.94 3.92
CA THR A 545 4.87 -15.77 3.74
C THR A 545 4.95 -15.25 2.30
N GLY A 546 3.82 -15.10 1.63
CA GLY A 546 3.77 -14.65 0.23
C GLY A 546 4.37 -15.61 -0.81
N ALA A 547 4.79 -16.82 -0.42
CA ALA A 547 5.40 -17.78 -1.35
C ALA A 547 4.39 -18.32 -2.37
N ASN A 548 4.86 -18.61 -3.59
CA ASN A 548 4.07 -19.25 -4.62
C ASN A 548 4.26 -20.79 -4.57
N LEU A 549 3.22 -21.49 -4.09
CA LEU A 549 3.16 -22.94 -3.90
C LEU A 549 2.13 -23.59 -4.84
N ILE A 550 1.84 -22.95 -5.98
CA ILE A 550 0.83 -23.44 -6.93
C ILE A 550 1.14 -24.88 -7.36
N GLY A 551 0.16 -25.77 -7.17
CA GLY A 551 0.24 -27.17 -7.60
C GLY A 551 1.27 -28.03 -6.85
N VAL A 552 1.87 -27.56 -5.75
CA VAL A 552 2.83 -28.32 -4.95
C VAL A 552 2.14 -29.44 -4.18
N ASP A 553 2.79 -30.60 -4.09
CA ASP A 553 2.33 -31.70 -3.22
C ASP A 553 2.90 -31.54 -1.81
N LEU A 554 2.06 -31.09 -0.88
CA LEU A 554 2.37 -30.96 0.55
C LEU A 554 1.76 -32.10 1.39
N SER A 555 1.27 -33.16 0.75
CA SER A 555 0.49 -34.18 1.44
C SER A 555 1.29 -34.90 2.53
N GLY A 556 0.67 -34.99 3.72
CA GLY A 556 1.26 -35.61 4.91
C GLY A 556 2.47 -34.88 5.52
N MET A 557 2.84 -33.70 5.02
CA MET A 557 3.97 -32.95 5.57
C MET A 557 3.69 -32.39 6.97
N ASP A 558 4.70 -32.38 7.83
CA ASP A 558 4.69 -31.71 9.13
C ASP A 558 5.00 -30.22 8.96
N LEU A 559 3.95 -29.39 8.91
CA LEU A 559 4.04 -27.93 8.82
C LEU A 559 4.04 -27.25 10.21
N THR A 560 4.42 -27.97 11.27
CA THR A 560 4.48 -27.39 12.62
C THR A 560 5.38 -26.16 12.64
N GLY A 561 4.80 -25.02 12.98
CA GLY A 561 5.49 -23.72 13.10
C GLY A 561 5.75 -23.02 11.76
N THR A 562 5.42 -23.63 10.62
CA THR A 562 5.54 -23.00 9.30
C THR A 562 4.58 -21.81 9.20
N ILE A 563 5.03 -20.71 8.60
CA ILE A 563 4.22 -19.50 8.38
C ILE A 563 3.78 -19.48 6.91
N LEU A 564 2.47 -19.44 6.66
CA LEU A 564 1.89 -19.47 5.30
C LEU A 564 1.09 -18.21 4.94
N ARG A 565 1.19 -17.13 5.72
CA ARG A 565 0.38 -15.91 5.50
C ARG A 565 0.61 -15.36 4.08
N GLY A 566 -0.45 -15.03 3.35
CA GLY A 566 -0.33 -14.51 1.99
C GLY A 566 0.16 -15.49 0.91
N ALA A 567 0.44 -16.75 1.24
CA ALA A 567 0.96 -17.72 0.27
C ALA A 567 -0.09 -18.12 -0.78
N ASP A 568 0.34 -18.38 -2.01
CA ASP A 568 -0.50 -18.93 -3.07
C ASP A 568 -0.43 -20.46 -3.10
N LEU A 569 -1.50 -21.09 -2.59
CA LEU A 569 -1.69 -22.53 -2.52
C LEU A 569 -2.67 -23.04 -3.58
N THR A 570 -2.90 -22.29 -4.66
CA THR A 570 -3.85 -22.66 -5.71
C THR A 570 -3.52 -24.05 -6.26
N GLY A 571 -4.46 -24.99 -6.10
CA GLY A 571 -4.31 -26.38 -6.55
C GLY A 571 -3.25 -27.22 -5.81
N ALA A 572 -2.68 -26.74 -4.70
CA ALA A 572 -1.75 -27.54 -3.88
C ALA A 572 -2.47 -28.73 -3.23
N ASN A 573 -1.74 -29.82 -2.98
CA ASN A 573 -2.27 -31.00 -2.27
C ASN A 573 -1.95 -30.94 -0.78
N LEU A 574 -2.97 -30.67 0.06
CA LEU A 574 -2.85 -30.60 1.52
C LEU A 574 -3.34 -31.86 2.25
N ILE A 575 -3.60 -32.96 1.54
CA ILE A 575 -4.16 -34.18 2.15
C ILE A 575 -3.27 -34.67 3.29
N GLY A 576 -3.82 -34.81 4.48
CA GLY A 576 -3.12 -35.32 5.66
C GLY A 576 -2.30 -34.26 6.43
N VAL A 577 -2.28 -33.01 5.99
CA VAL A 577 -1.71 -31.88 6.74
C VAL A 577 -2.67 -31.47 7.87
N ASP A 578 -2.13 -31.20 9.06
CA ASP A 578 -2.91 -30.64 10.17
C ASP A 578 -3.01 -29.12 10.04
N LEU A 579 -4.16 -28.61 9.63
CA LEU A 579 -4.45 -27.18 9.52
C LEU A 579 -5.14 -26.61 10.77
N SER A 580 -5.36 -27.42 11.80
CA SER A 580 -6.11 -26.99 12.98
C SER A 580 -5.35 -25.91 13.77
N GLY A 581 -6.03 -24.79 14.04
CA GLY A 581 -5.43 -23.63 14.69
C GLY A 581 -4.38 -22.87 13.86
N MET A 582 -4.14 -23.26 12.60
CA MET A 582 -3.13 -22.62 11.76
C MET A 582 -3.59 -21.23 11.31
N ASP A 583 -2.63 -20.30 11.19
CA ASP A 583 -2.87 -18.97 10.61
C ASP A 583 -2.58 -18.99 9.11
N LEU A 584 -3.66 -18.88 8.32
CA LEU A 584 -3.70 -18.84 6.87
C LEU A 584 -4.25 -17.49 6.37
N THR A 585 -4.05 -16.42 7.14
CA THR A 585 -4.45 -15.06 6.77
C THR A 585 -3.89 -14.67 5.39
N ASP A 586 -4.75 -14.09 4.55
CA ASP A 586 -4.51 -13.62 3.18
C ASP A 586 -4.02 -14.68 2.17
N THR A 587 -4.13 -15.98 2.51
CA THR A 587 -3.75 -17.06 1.58
C THR A 587 -4.67 -17.14 0.36
N ILE A 588 -4.10 -17.55 -0.77
CA ILE A 588 -4.86 -17.89 -1.98
C ILE A 588 -5.05 -19.41 -2.02
N LEU A 589 -6.28 -19.85 -1.73
CA LEU A 589 -6.69 -21.25 -1.64
C LEU A 589 -7.66 -21.60 -2.79
N ARG A 590 -7.44 -21.03 -3.98
CA ARG A 590 -8.35 -21.21 -5.11
C ARG A 590 -8.34 -22.66 -5.59
N SER A 591 -9.52 -23.21 -5.83
CA SER A 591 -9.70 -24.59 -6.36
C SER A 591 -8.98 -25.69 -5.55
N ILE A 592 -8.67 -25.44 -4.28
CA ILE A 592 -7.99 -26.41 -3.42
C ILE A 592 -8.94 -27.52 -2.95
N ASP A 593 -8.42 -28.74 -2.74
CA ASP A 593 -9.19 -29.83 -2.13
C ASP A 593 -8.96 -29.90 -0.62
N LEU A 594 -9.96 -29.47 0.16
CA LEU A 594 -9.99 -29.54 1.62
C LEU A 594 -10.99 -30.59 2.12
N THR A 595 -11.33 -31.57 1.28
CA THR A 595 -12.33 -32.61 1.61
C THR A 595 -11.95 -33.33 2.91
N SER A 596 -12.90 -33.37 3.86
CA SER A 596 -12.77 -34.05 5.16
C SER A 596 -11.61 -33.56 6.04
N MET A 597 -11.05 -32.38 5.79
CA MET A 597 -9.97 -31.81 6.61
C MET A 597 -10.49 -31.22 7.93
N ASN A 598 -9.63 -31.26 8.95
CA ASN A 598 -9.89 -30.61 10.23
C ASN A 598 -9.45 -29.13 10.17
N LEU A 599 -10.40 -28.21 9.98
CA LEU A 599 -10.17 -26.75 9.98
C LEU A 599 -10.58 -26.09 11.32
N THR A 600 -10.60 -26.87 12.40
CA THR A 600 -11.00 -26.36 13.73
C THR A 600 -10.04 -25.25 14.17
N GLY A 601 -10.58 -24.07 14.48
CA GLY A 601 -9.81 -22.92 14.96
C GLY A 601 -8.86 -22.29 13.93
N THR A 602 -8.89 -22.69 12.67
CA THR A 602 -8.06 -22.11 11.61
C THR A 602 -8.44 -20.64 11.39
N ILE A 603 -7.44 -19.78 11.18
CA ILE A 603 -7.60 -18.35 10.88
C ILE A 603 -7.42 -18.15 9.38
N LEU A 604 -8.48 -17.73 8.69
CA LEU A 604 -8.55 -17.56 7.23
C LEU A 604 -8.98 -16.13 6.88
N ARG A 605 -8.50 -15.14 7.64
CA ARG A 605 -8.87 -13.75 7.41
C ARG A 605 -8.37 -13.30 6.04
N GLY A 606 -9.21 -12.64 5.24
CA GLY A 606 -8.84 -12.18 3.90
C GLY A 606 -8.53 -13.28 2.87
N ALA A 607 -8.59 -14.56 3.23
CA ALA A 607 -8.21 -15.67 2.34
C ALA A 607 -9.18 -15.84 1.16
N ASP A 608 -8.66 -16.25 0.01
CA ASP A 608 -9.45 -16.54 -1.19
C ASP A 608 -9.69 -18.03 -1.36
N LEU A 609 -10.89 -18.49 -1.01
CA LEU A 609 -11.31 -19.90 -1.12
C LEU A 609 -12.13 -20.18 -2.38
N THR A 610 -12.10 -19.32 -3.41
CA THR A 610 -12.96 -19.51 -4.58
C THR A 610 -12.71 -20.84 -5.28
N GLY A 611 -13.78 -21.62 -5.47
CA GLY A 611 -13.73 -22.95 -6.06
C GLY A 611 -13.16 -24.06 -5.17
N ALA A 612 -12.80 -23.78 -3.92
CA ALA A 612 -12.34 -24.79 -2.98
C ALA A 612 -13.40 -25.87 -2.71
N ASN A 613 -12.97 -27.13 -2.52
CA ASN A 613 -13.84 -28.22 -2.12
C ASN A 613 -13.76 -28.43 -0.60
N LEU A 614 -14.79 -27.99 0.13
CA LEU A 614 -14.88 -28.07 1.59
C LEU A 614 -15.72 -29.25 2.08
N THR A 615 -16.03 -30.22 1.21
CA THR A 615 -16.95 -31.32 1.54
C THR A 615 -16.48 -32.10 2.77
N GLY A 616 -17.27 -32.10 3.85
CA GLY A 616 -16.97 -32.83 5.08
C GLY A 616 -15.89 -32.20 5.98
N ALA A 617 -15.37 -31.01 5.65
CA ALA A 617 -14.43 -30.29 6.50
C ALA A 617 -15.10 -29.74 7.78
N THR A 618 -14.36 -29.65 8.90
CA THR A 618 -14.90 -29.16 10.18
C THR A 618 -14.63 -27.67 10.37
N PHE A 619 -15.66 -26.86 10.66
CA PHE A 619 -15.55 -25.39 10.72
C PHE A 619 -15.54 -24.81 12.14
N THR A 620 -15.55 -25.63 13.19
CA THR A 620 -15.71 -25.16 14.58
C THR A 620 -14.64 -24.13 14.95
N GLY A 621 -15.06 -22.92 15.34
CA GLY A 621 -14.15 -21.84 15.77
C GLY A 621 -13.33 -21.19 14.64
N MET A 622 -13.66 -21.46 13.37
CA MET A 622 -12.94 -20.91 12.22
C MET A 622 -13.22 -19.42 12.05
N ASP A 623 -12.17 -18.64 11.75
CA ASP A 623 -12.26 -17.20 11.51
C ASP A 623 -12.15 -16.90 10.01
N LEU A 624 -13.28 -16.56 9.38
CA LEU A 624 -13.39 -16.20 7.96
C LEU A 624 -13.61 -14.70 7.75
N THR A 625 -13.12 -13.86 8.67
CA THR A 625 -13.30 -12.41 8.56
C THR A 625 -12.72 -11.89 7.23
N TYR A 626 -13.51 -11.21 6.40
CA TYR A 626 -13.14 -10.74 5.06
C TYR A 626 -12.71 -11.82 4.03
N ALA A 627 -12.92 -13.11 4.31
CA ALA A 627 -12.57 -14.18 3.38
C ALA A 627 -13.51 -14.19 2.14
N ASN A 628 -12.97 -14.55 0.98
CA ASN A 628 -13.75 -14.77 -0.23
C ASN A 628 -14.21 -16.23 -0.32
N LEU A 629 -15.50 -16.44 -0.12
CA LEU A 629 -16.19 -17.73 -0.13
C LEU A 629 -17.17 -17.83 -1.31
N SER A 630 -16.98 -16.98 -2.32
CA SER A 630 -17.97 -16.84 -3.39
C SER A 630 -18.12 -18.15 -4.19
N GLY A 631 -19.39 -18.51 -4.44
CA GLY A 631 -19.77 -19.72 -5.18
C GLY A 631 -19.63 -21.04 -4.41
N LEU A 632 -19.22 -21.03 -3.14
CA LEU A 632 -19.01 -22.26 -2.36
C LEU A 632 -20.33 -22.89 -1.88
N ASP A 633 -20.35 -24.22 -1.81
CA ASP A 633 -21.42 -24.98 -1.16
C ASP A 633 -21.08 -25.23 0.31
N LEU A 634 -21.76 -24.49 1.20
CA LEU A 634 -21.65 -24.58 2.65
C LEU A 634 -22.88 -25.27 3.28
N SER A 635 -23.76 -25.87 2.47
CA SER A 635 -25.07 -26.36 2.92
C SER A 635 -25.02 -27.46 3.99
N ALA A 636 -23.91 -28.18 4.05
CA ALA A 636 -23.69 -29.29 4.99
C ALA A 636 -22.91 -28.88 6.26
N HIS A 637 -22.51 -27.61 6.39
CA HIS A 637 -21.61 -27.15 7.44
C HIS A 637 -22.36 -26.46 8.59
N ASP A 638 -21.93 -26.71 9.83
CA ASP A 638 -22.42 -25.96 10.99
C ASP A 638 -21.66 -24.65 11.11
N LEU A 639 -22.37 -23.54 10.90
CA LEU A 639 -21.78 -22.22 10.98
C LEU A 639 -21.89 -21.59 12.38
N THR A 640 -22.48 -22.22 13.39
CA THR A 640 -22.74 -21.62 14.71
C THR A 640 -21.54 -20.84 15.28
N ASP A 641 -20.37 -21.47 15.37
CA ASP A 641 -19.14 -20.89 15.94
C ASP A 641 -18.17 -20.30 14.91
N VAL A 642 -18.64 -20.04 13.68
CA VAL A 642 -17.83 -19.47 12.60
C VAL A 642 -17.97 -17.95 12.55
N ILE A 643 -16.85 -17.23 12.42
CA ILE A 643 -16.85 -15.77 12.26
C ILE A 643 -16.91 -15.43 10.76
N LEU A 644 -17.90 -14.62 10.34
CA LEU A 644 -18.18 -14.31 8.92
C LEU A 644 -18.24 -12.80 8.64
N THR A 645 -17.75 -11.97 9.56
CA THR A 645 -17.78 -10.51 9.43
C THR A 645 -16.98 -10.10 8.19
N GLY A 646 -17.55 -9.30 7.30
CA GLY A 646 -16.90 -8.84 6.07
C GLY A 646 -16.71 -9.90 4.98
N ALA A 647 -17.06 -11.17 5.23
CA ALA A 647 -16.86 -12.24 4.25
C ALA A 647 -17.66 -12.04 2.95
N ASP A 648 -17.10 -12.45 1.81
CA ASP A 648 -17.82 -12.50 0.54
C ASP A 648 -18.48 -13.87 0.36
N LEU A 649 -19.79 -13.92 0.59
CA LEU A 649 -20.63 -15.11 0.42
C LEU A 649 -21.35 -15.11 -0.94
N SER A 650 -20.94 -14.27 -1.90
CA SER A 650 -21.65 -14.11 -3.17
C SER A 650 -21.88 -15.45 -3.88
N ASN A 651 -23.12 -15.72 -4.26
CA ASN A 651 -23.55 -16.95 -4.93
C ASN A 651 -23.24 -18.27 -4.18
N SER A 652 -22.89 -18.21 -2.89
CA SER A 652 -22.71 -19.40 -2.06
C SER A 652 -24.05 -20.06 -1.71
N VAL A 653 -24.01 -21.35 -1.37
CA VAL A 653 -25.14 -22.09 -0.81
C VAL A 653 -24.95 -22.20 0.70
N LEU A 654 -25.82 -21.56 1.48
CA LEU A 654 -25.73 -21.53 2.94
C LEU A 654 -26.58 -22.62 3.60
N PRO A 655 -26.19 -23.11 4.80
CA PRO A 655 -26.95 -24.10 5.56
C PRO A 655 -28.25 -23.51 6.12
N ASP A 656 -29.12 -24.36 6.67
CA ASP A 656 -30.38 -23.93 7.29
C ASP A 656 -30.21 -23.54 8.77
N ASN A 657 -29.15 -24.01 9.42
CA ASN A 657 -28.81 -23.73 10.81
C ASN A 657 -27.57 -22.83 10.92
N GLY A 658 -27.33 -22.29 12.12
CA GLY A 658 -26.12 -21.52 12.40
C GLY A 658 -26.06 -20.16 11.69
N LEU A 659 -27.20 -19.54 11.34
CA LEU A 659 -27.22 -18.18 10.74
C LEU A 659 -27.84 -17.12 11.68
N SER A 660 -28.55 -17.54 12.73
CA SER A 660 -29.13 -16.66 13.75
C SER A 660 -28.08 -16.16 14.74
N GLY A 661 -28.21 -14.91 15.20
CA GLY A 661 -27.35 -14.30 16.21
C GLY A 661 -25.93 -13.96 15.72
N LYS A 662 -25.71 -13.94 14.41
CA LYS A 662 -24.40 -13.73 13.80
C LYS A 662 -24.07 -12.26 13.58
N ASN A 663 -22.78 -11.97 13.60
CA ASN A 663 -22.23 -10.70 13.14
C ASN A 663 -21.88 -10.80 11.64
N PHE A 664 -22.75 -10.22 10.81
CA PHE A 664 -22.60 -10.09 9.36
C PHE A 664 -22.31 -8.65 8.93
N VAL A 665 -21.69 -7.86 9.80
CA VAL A 665 -21.28 -6.50 9.45
C VAL A 665 -20.33 -6.56 8.25
N ASN A 666 -20.57 -5.71 7.24
CA ASN A 666 -19.85 -5.68 5.95
C ASN A 666 -19.92 -6.97 5.09
N THR A 667 -20.67 -8.00 5.48
CA THR A 667 -20.75 -9.27 4.72
C THR A 667 -21.50 -9.07 3.40
N ILE A 668 -21.04 -9.75 2.34
CA ILE A 668 -21.62 -9.67 0.99
C ILE A 668 -22.47 -10.92 0.72
N PHE A 669 -23.79 -10.75 0.56
CA PHE A 669 -24.74 -11.83 0.28
C PHE A 669 -25.22 -11.86 -1.18
N ASN A 670 -24.47 -11.27 -2.11
CA ASN A 670 -24.97 -11.03 -3.46
C ASN A 670 -25.35 -12.34 -4.17
N GLY A 671 -26.57 -12.42 -4.71
CA GLY A 671 -27.07 -13.61 -5.39
C GLY A 671 -27.40 -14.82 -4.50
N VAL A 672 -27.20 -14.73 -3.18
CA VAL A 672 -27.47 -15.82 -2.23
C VAL A 672 -28.97 -16.05 -2.07
N ASP A 673 -29.37 -17.32 -1.91
CA ASP A 673 -30.74 -17.67 -1.52
C ASP A 673 -30.86 -17.81 0.00
N LEU A 674 -31.42 -16.78 0.64
CA LEU A 674 -31.72 -16.74 2.06
C LEU A 674 -33.19 -17.05 2.37
N SER A 675 -33.96 -17.55 1.40
CA SER A 675 -35.39 -17.74 1.59
C SER A 675 -35.70 -18.80 2.64
N GLY A 676 -36.64 -18.49 3.54
CA GLY A 676 -37.04 -19.37 4.65
C GLY A 676 -36.01 -19.56 5.77
N LYS A 677 -34.80 -18.99 5.65
CA LYS A 677 -33.72 -19.18 6.62
C LYS A 677 -33.91 -18.34 7.88
N ASP A 678 -33.36 -18.83 9.00
CA ASP A 678 -33.36 -18.11 10.27
C ASP A 678 -32.14 -17.19 10.42
N LEU A 679 -32.39 -15.88 10.31
CA LEU A 679 -31.44 -14.79 10.41
C LEU A 679 -31.72 -13.91 11.64
N SER A 680 -32.55 -14.42 12.57
CA SER A 680 -32.96 -13.64 13.74
C SER A 680 -31.77 -13.28 14.62
N TYR A 681 -31.88 -12.15 15.33
CA TYR A 681 -30.82 -11.61 16.20
C TYR A 681 -29.49 -11.23 15.53
N SER A 682 -29.37 -11.37 14.21
CA SER A 682 -28.12 -11.09 13.49
C SER A 682 -27.92 -9.60 13.20
N ASP A 683 -26.67 -9.17 13.07
CA ASP A 683 -26.27 -7.81 12.73
C ASP A 683 -25.78 -7.73 11.28
N PHE A 684 -26.43 -6.92 10.45
CA PHE A 684 -26.18 -6.75 9.01
C PHE A 684 -25.79 -5.31 8.67
N LYS A 685 -25.20 -4.55 9.61
CA LYS A 685 -24.73 -3.20 9.31
C LYS A 685 -23.80 -3.21 8.09
N TYR A 686 -24.06 -2.35 7.11
CA TYR A 686 -23.29 -2.24 5.86
C TYR A 686 -23.27 -3.50 4.97
N ALA A 687 -24.10 -4.51 5.26
CA ALA A 687 -24.14 -5.72 4.44
C ALA A 687 -24.74 -5.46 3.05
N SER A 688 -24.26 -6.20 2.06
CA SER A 688 -24.74 -6.10 0.67
C SER A 688 -25.70 -7.25 0.35
N PHE A 689 -26.84 -6.92 -0.26
CA PHE A 689 -27.91 -7.88 -0.59
C PHE A 689 -28.29 -7.88 -2.07
N LYS A 690 -27.37 -7.53 -2.98
CA LYS A 690 -27.70 -7.40 -4.40
C LYS A 690 -28.17 -8.75 -4.96
N ASN A 691 -29.37 -8.80 -5.52
CA ASN A 691 -30.00 -10.01 -6.07
C ASN A 691 -30.17 -11.15 -5.04
N THR A 692 -30.11 -10.87 -3.73
CA THR A 692 -30.32 -11.87 -2.67
C THR A 692 -31.81 -12.18 -2.52
N ASN A 693 -32.18 -13.45 -2.32
CA ASN A 693 -33.56 -13.84 -2.09
C ASN A 693 -33.87 -13.87 -0.58
N LEU A 694 -34.71 -12.96 -0.09
CA LEU A 694 -35.10 -12.86 1.33
C LEU A 694 -36.56 -13.29 1.61
N LYS A 695 -37.22 -13.95 0.66
CA LYS A 695 -38.62 -14.37 0.83
C LYS A 695 -38.77 -15.33 2.02
N ASN A 696 -39.78 -15.10 2.86
CA ASN A 696 -40.03 -15.90 4.06
C ASN A 696 -38.87 -16.00 5.06
N ALA A 697 -37.81 -15.18 4.93
CA ALA A 697 -36.69 -15.21 5.87
C ALA A 697 -37.15 -14.72 7.25
N ASN A 698 -36.63 -15.32 8.32
CA ASN A 698 -36.85 -14.83 9.69
C ASN A 698 -35.75 -13.82 10.04
N LEU A 699 -36.09 -12.54 10.01
CA LEU A 699 -35.20 -11.42 10.35
C LEU A 699 -35.58 -10.77 11.67
N SER A 700 -36.39 -11.45 12.50
CA SER A 700 -36.85 -10.89 13.76
C SER A 700 -35.66 -10.56 14.67
N LEU A 701 -35.74 -9.39 15.33
CA LEU A 701 -34.68 -8.89 16.22
C LEU A 701 -33.32 -8.65 15.52
N ALA A 702 -33.25 -8.72 14.19
CA ALA A 702 -32.05 -8.41 13.44
C ALA A 702 -31.83 -6.88 13.35
N LYS A 703 -30.60 -6.50 13.01
CA LYS A 703 -30.23 -5.12 12.71
C LYS A 703 -29.79 -5.01 11.26
N LEU A 704 -30.41 -4.12 10.51
CA LEU A 704 -30.08 -3.77 9.14
C LEU A 704 -29.89 -2.25 9.12
N ILE A 705 -28.63 -1.81 9.17
CA ILE A 705 -28.31 -0.38 9.29
C ILE A 705 -27.44 0.00 8.09
N GLU A 706 -27.81 1.09 7.42
CA GLU A 706 -27.12 1.58 6.21
C GLU A 706 -27.05 0.50 5.11
N VAL A 707 -28.18 -0.18 4.86
CA VAL A 707 -28.31 -1.19 3.80
C VAL A 707 -29.25 -0.74 2.69
N ASP A 708 -29.04 -1.26 1.48
CA ASP A 708 -29.89 -1.00 0.32
C ASP A 708 -30.66 -2.26 -0.08
N LEU A 709 -31.90 -2.38 0.40
CA LEU A 709 -32.78 -3.50 0.10
C LEU A 709 -33.53 -3.31 -1.23
N THR A 710 -33.37 -2.18 -1.92
CA THR A 710 -33.97 -2.01 -3.25
C THR A 710 -33.33 -2.92 -4.30
N LYS A 711 -32.12 -3.42 -4.00
CA LYS A 711 -31.31 -4.28 -4.87
C LYS A 711 -31.56 -5.78 -4.67
N ILE A 712 -32.38 -6.18 -3.71
CA ILE A 712 -32.66 -7.61 -3.47
C ILE A 712 -33.45 -8.23 -4.62
N LYS A 713 -33.46 -9.56 -4.69
CA LYS A 713 -34.12 -10.31 -5.76
C LYS A 713 -35.60 -9.94 -5.85
N ASN A 714 -36.02 -9.49 -7.04
CA ASN A 714 -37.38 -9.01 -7.32
C ASN A 714 -37.86 -7.84 -6.44
N LYS A 715 -36.95 -7.13 -5.75
CA LYS A 715 -37.29 -6.04 -4.81
C LYS A 715 -38.39 -6.49 -3.82
N SER A 716 -38.26 -7.69 -3.26
CA SER A 716 -39.35 -8.35 -2.51
C SER A 716 -38.88 -8.99 -1.21
N LEU A 717 -39.55 -8.62 -0.12
CA LEU A 717 -39.44 -9.24 1.20
C LEU A 717 -40.64 -10.15 1.51
N ALA A 718 -41.37 -10.61 0.49
CA ALA A 718 -42.65 -11.29 0.68
C ALA A 718 -42.57 -12.44 1.71
N GLY A 719 -43.46 -12.41 2.71
CA GLY A 719 -43.55 -13.36 3.80
C GLY A 719 -42.45 -13.28 4.86
N ALA A 720 -41.47 -12.37 4.74
CA ALA A 720 -40.42 -12.23 5.74
C ALA A 720 -40.97 -11.80 7.10
N ASN A 721 -40.37 -12.32 8.17
CA ASN A 721 -40.70 -11.94 9.53
C ASN A 721 -39.75 -10.82 9.98
N LEU A 722 -40.23 -9.58 9.99
CA LEU A 722 -39.49 -8.42 10.49
C LEU A 722 -39.95 -8.04 11.91
N PHE A 723 -40.38 -8.97 12.75
CA PHE A 723 -40.78 -8.60 14.12
C PHE A 723 -39.62 -7.99 14.92
N ASN A 724 -39.81 -6.77 15.44
CA ASN A 724 -38.83 -6.05 16.27
C ASN A 724 -37.44 -5.92 15.62
N THR A 725 -37.43 -5.66 14.31
CA THR A 725 -36.22 -5.47 13.52
C THR A 725 -35.82 -3.99 13.55
N VAL A 726 -34.53 -3.73 13.60
CA VAL A 726 -34.00 -2.37 13.40
C VAL A 726 -33.61 -2.25 11.94
N ILE A 727 -34.33 -1.45 11.16
CA ILE A 727 -33.95 -1.11 9.78
C ILE A 727 -33.76 0.40 9.70
N SER A 728 -32.56 0.92 9.93
CA SER A 728 -32.30 2.37 10.03
C SER A 728 -31.34 2.85 8.96
N TYR A 729 -31.46 4.11 8.53
CA TYR A 729 -30.61 4.73 7.51
C TYR A 729 -30.54 3.92 6.20
N SER A 730 -31.60 3.18 5.89
CA SER A 730 -31.61 2.17 4.83
C SER A 730 -32.58 2.54 3.71
N ASN A 731 -32.46 1.91 2.55
CA ASN A 731 -33.35 2.14 1.41
C ASN A 731 -34.23 0.93 1.12
N LEU A 732 -35.55 1.15 1.20
CA LEU A 732 -36.63 0.21 0.93
C LEU A 732 -37.66 0.79 -0.06
N SER A 733 -37.31 1.84 -0.81
CA SER A 733 -38.23 2.48 -1.76
C SER A 733 -38.80 1.49 -2.80
N GLY A 734 -40.13 1.48 -2.92
CA GLY A 734 -40.89 0.57 -3.77
C GLY A 734 -40.75 -0.93 -3.44
N ILE A 735 -40.30 -1.31 -2.23
CA ILE A 735 -40.19 -2.71 -1.81
C ILE A 735 -41.56 -3.39 -1.75
N ASN A 736 -41.65 -4.65 -2.21
CA ASN A 736 -42.83 -5.48 -2.04
C ASN A 736 -42.84 -6.14 -0.64
N LEU A 737 -43.89 -5.83 0.13
CA LEU A 737 -44.10 -6.28 1.52
C LEU A 737 -45.26 -7.29 1.68
N ASP A 738 -45.64 -8.03 0.64
CA ASP A 738 -46.71 -9.04 0.72
C ASP A 738 -46.54 -9.96 1.94
N ARG A 739 -47.52 -9.93 2.85
CA ARG A 739 -47.59 -10.73 4.07
C ARG A 739 -46.39 -10.59 5.01
N VAL A 740 -45.65 -9.48 4.95
CA VAL A 740 -44.56 -9.18 5.89
C VAL A 740 -45.12 -8.82 7.27
N ASN A 741 -44.47 -9.30 8.33
CA ASN A 741 -44.81 -8.94 9.71
C ASN A 741 -44.06 -7.67 10.14
N LEU A 742 -44.77 -6.57 10.37
CA LEU A 742 -44.22 -5.26 10.71
C LEU A 742 -44.68 -4.76 12.09
N ALA A 743 -44.26 -5.43 13.16
CA ALA A 743 -44.56 -4.97 14.51
C ALA A 743 -43.29 -4.61 15.28
N VAL A 744 -43.36 -3.52 16.03
CA VAL A 744 -42.34 -3.04 16.97
C VAL A 744 -41.00 -2.69 16.32
N ASN A 745 -41.03 -2.30 15.05
CA ASN A 745 -39.83 -2.00 14.28
C ASN A 745 -39.26 -0.61 14.54
N ASN A 746 -37.96 -0.46 14.29
CA ASN A 746 -37.30 0.84 14.25
C ASN A 746 -36.83 1.16 12.83
N PHE A 747 -37.53 2.09 12.20
CA PHE A 747 -37.34 2.55 10.81
C PHE A 747 -36.78 3.97 10.71
N ARG A 748 -35.98 4.39 11.69
CA ARG A 748 -35.41 5.73 11.72
C ARG A 748 -34.57 6.03 10.47
N ASN A 749 -34.78 7.19 9.84
CA ASN A 749 -34.03 7.64 8.65
C ASN A 749 -34.09 6.66 7.46
N THR A 750 -35.16 5.87 7.36
CA THR A 750 -35.29 4.86 6.30
C THR A 750 -36.19 5.34 5.18
N ASN A 751 -35.80 5.06 3.94
CA ASN A 751 -36.56 5.43 2.75
C ASN A 751 -37.54 4.32 2.37
N PHE A 752 -38.84 4.60 2.46
CA PHE A 752 -39.99 3.78 2.09
C PHE A 752 -40.87 4.46 1.04
N SER A 753 -40.32 5.40 0.25
CA SER A 753 -41.12 6.11 -0.75
C SER A 753 -41.77 5.16 -1.76
N GLY A 754 -43.03 5.43 -2.08
CA GLY A 754 -43.85 4.65 -3.01
C GLY A 754 -44.17 3.21 -2.58
N VAL A 755 -43.99 2.86 -1.30
CA VAL A 755 -44.26 1.50 -0.80
C VAL A 755 -45.74 1.29 -0.50
N ASP A 756 -46.28 0.14 -0.93
CA ASP A 756 -47.63 -0.30 -0.60
C ASP A 756 -47.63 -1.15 0.68
N PHE A 757 -48.17 -0.61 1.76
CA PHE A 757 -48.31 -1.30 3.04
C PHE A 757 -49.64 -2.04 3.16
N THR A 758 -50.59 -1.88 2.23
CA THR A 758 -51.89 -2.56 2.32
C THR A 758 -51.82 -4.08 2.24
N VAL A 759 -50.68 -4.60 1.77
CA VAL A 759 -50.38 -6.02 1.57
C VAL A 759 -49.69 -6.68 2.78
N VAL A 760 -49.36 -5.93 3.84
CA VAL A 760 -48.68 -6.50 5.02
C VAL A 760 -49.58 -7.48 5.77
N SER A 761 -48.96 -8.36 6.57
CA SER A 761 -49.68 -9.38 7.32
C SER A 761 -50.73 -8.76 8.25
N GLY A 762 -51.96 -9.25 8.16
CA GLY A 762 -53.07 -8.81 9.03
C GLY A 762 -53.53 -7.36 8.85
N LYS A 763 -52.98 -6.60 7.89
CA LYS A 763 -53.22 -5.15 7.73
C LYS A 763 -52.99 -4.36 9.03
N PHE A 764 -51.94 -4.75 9.75
CA PHE A 764 -51.70 -4.33 11.12
C PHE A 764 -50.24 -3.90 11.32
N ILE A 765 -50.02 -2.66 11.79
CA ILE A 765 -48.69 -2.09 12.00
C ILE A 765 -48.64 -1.41 13.37
N GLU A 766 -48.10 -2.09 14.38
CA GLU A 766 -48.11 -1.59 15.76
C GLU A 766 -46.72 -1.30 16.28
N GLY A 767 -46.56 -0.17 16.98
CA GLY A 767 -45.36 0.11 17.76
C GLY A 767 -44.14 0.46 16.92
N VAL A 768 -44.34 0.89 15.67
CA VAL A 768 -43.25 1.18 14.74
C VAL A 768 -42.79 2.63 14.85
N ILE A 769 -41.48 2.82 14.79
CA ILE A 769 -40.83 4.13 14.80
C ILE A 769 -40.44 4.48 13.37
N TRP A 770 -41.02 5.54 12.83
CA TRP A 770 -40.78 6.08 11.50
C TRP A 770 -40.05 7.43 11.56
N SER A 771 -39.30 7.69 12.63
CA SER A 771 -38.69 9.00 12.85
C SER A 771 -37.74 9.37 11.72
N GLU A 772 -37.89 10.54 11.12
CA GLU A 772 -37.07 11.02 9.99
C GLU A 772 -37.15 10.09 8.74
N ALA A 773 -38.10 9.16 8.68
CA ALA A 773 -38.28 8.27 7.54
C ALA A 773 -38.90 9.01 6.35
N ASP A 774 -38.54 8.58 5.14
CA ASP A 774 -39.19 9.03 3.91
C ASP A 774 -40.30 8.06 3.52
N LEU A 775 -41.55 8.49 3.64
CA LEU A 775 -42.77 7.74 3.34
C LEU A 775 -43.60 8.45 2.26
N SER A 776 -42.96 9.31 1.46
CA SER A 776 -43.63 10.00 0.36
C SER A 776 -44.27 9.00 -0.61
N ASP A 777 -45.48 9.30 -1.07
CA ASP A 777 -46.26 8.45 -1.98
C ASP A 777 -46.57 7.03 -1.45
N ALA A 778 -46.36 6.75 -0.16
CA ALA A 778 -46.66 5.44 0.42
C ALA A 778 -48.18 5.20 0.57
N ASN A 779 -48.61 3.93 0.52
CA ASN A 779 -50.02 3.55 0.62
C ASN A 779 -50.31 2.76 1.91
N PHE A 780 -51.11 3.34 2.80
CA PHE A 780 -51.56 2.77 4.06
C PHE A 780 -53.10 2.63 4.14
N GLU A 781 -53.79 2.58 2.99
CA GLU A 781 -55.26 2.50 2.97
C GLU A 781 -55.80 1.34 3.84
N GLY A 782 -56.68 1.69 4.79
CA GLY A 782 -57.33 0.72 5.67
C GLY A 782 -56.41 0.00 6.67
N ILE A 783 -55.17 0.45 6.85
CA ILE A 783 -54.23 -0.12 7.83
C ILE A 783 -54.65 0.27 9.25
N LYS A 784 -54.49 -0.67 10.18
CA LYS A 784 -54.69 -0.45 11.61
C LYS A 784 -53.34 -0.28 12.32
N PHE A 785 -53.15 0.88 12.93
CA PHE A 785 -51.94 1.21 13.69
C PHE A 785 -52.05 0.93 15.19
N ILE A 786 -53.20 0.43 15.63
CA ILE A 786 -53.49 0.14 17.03
C ILE A 786 -54.25 -1.18 17.16
N ASN A 787 -53.87 -2.02 18.14
CA ASN A 787 -54.56 -3.28 18.38
C ASN A 787 -55.82 -3.04 19.21
N LYS A 788 -56.99 -3.46 18.70
CA LYS A 788 -58.28 -3.39 19.40
C LYS A 788 -58.84 -4.81 19.55
N ASN A 789 -59.37 -5.13 20.73
CA ASN A 789 -60.07 -6.40 20.97
C ASN A 789 -61.44 -6.44 20.28
N ASP A 790 -62.15 -7.57 20.37
CA ASP A 790 -63.48 -7.76 19.74
C ASP A 790 -64.55 -6.78 20.23
N LEU A 791 -64.32 -6.11 21.36
CA LEU A 791 -65.19 -5.07 21.92
C LEU A 791 -64.79 -3.66 21.46
N GLY A 792 -63.79 -3.53 20.57
CA GLY A 792 -63.27 -2.26 20.08
C GLY A 792 -62.34 -1.55 21.07
N GLN A 793 -61.95 -2.19 22.17
CA GLN A 793 -61.07 -1.58 23.18
C GLN A 793 -59.60 -1.81 22.84
N VAL A 794 -58.77 -0.78 23.01
CA VAL A 794 -57.32 -0.88 22.78
C VAL A 794 -56.69 -1.91 23.72
N ILE A 795 -55.91 -2.83 23.14
CA ILE A 795 -55.17 -3.85 23.89
C ILE A 795 -53.95 -3.22 24.56
N THR A 796 -53.70 -3.58 25.82
CA THR A 796 -52.53 -3.16 26.59
C THR A 796 -51.57 -4.32 26.81
N TYR A 797 -50.27 -4.01 26.89
CA TYR A 797 -49.19 -4.96 27.13
C TYR A 797 -48.58 -4.74 28.51
N LYS A 798 -48.17 -5.83 29.16
CA LYS A 798 -47.53 -5.75 30.48
C LYS A 798 -46.02 -5.67 30.35
N VAL A 799 -45.40 -4.65 30.95
CA VAL A 799 -43.95 -4.50 31.10
C VAL A 799 -43.60 -4.52 32.59
N VAL A 800 -42.58 -5.27 32.99
CA VAL A 800 -42.13 -5.34 34.39
C VAL A 800 -40.72 -4.78 34.52
N LEU A 801 -40.59 -3.67 35.24
CA LEU A 801 -39.32 -3.05 35.56
C LEU A 801 -38.80 -3.61 36.89
N LYS A 802 -37.85 -4.55 36.83
CA LYS A 802 -37.30 -5.23 38.02
C LYS A 802 -36.52 -4.28 38.92
N GLY A 803 -36.81 -4.30 40.22
CA GLY A 803 -36.17 -3.44 41.23
C GLY A 803 -36.49 -1.94 41.10
N LYS A 804 -37.51 -1.58 40.31
CA LYS A 804 -37.86 -0.18 40.00
C LYS A 804 -39.13 0.31 40.69
N ALA A 805 -39.55 -0.30 41.80
CA ALA A 805 -40.72 0.16 42.57
C ALA A 805 -40.62 1.64 42.99
N TYR A 806 -39.42 2.17 43.22
CA TYR A 806 -39.20 3.58 43.57
C TYR A 806 -39.63 4.58 42.47
N LEU A 807 -39.86 4.12 41.24
CA LEU A 807 -40.43 4.95 40.17
C LEU A 807 -41.96 5.09 40.28
N SER A 808 -42.60 4.47 41.28
CA SER A 808 -44.06 4.47 41.45
C SER A 808 -44.69 5.84 41.56
N ASP A 809 -43.94 6.85 41.99
CA ASP A 809 -44.47 8.20 42.21
C ASP A 809 -44.51 9.04 40.93
N LYS A 810 -43.76 8.65 39.89
CA LYS A 810 -43.80 9.31 38.57
C LYS A 810 -45.19 9.19 37.95
N SER A 811 -45.64 10.25 37.29
CA SER A 811 -46.84 10.22 36.46
C SER A 811 -46.72 9.19 35.33
N LEU A 812 -47.85 8.79 34.74
CA LEU A 812 -47.84 7.85 33.60
C LEU A 812 -47.05 8.41 32.41
N HIS A 813 -47.13 9.73 32.17
CA HIS A 813 -46.35 10.41 31.15
C HIS A 813 -44.84 10.33 31.43
N GLU A 814 -44.41 10.65 32.66
CA GLU A 814 -43.00 10.53 33.06
C GLU A 814 -42.50 9.09 32.98
N LEU A 815 -43.34 8.10 33.28
CA LEU A 815 -42.99 6.69 33.11
C LEU A 815 -42.86 6.28 31.64
N SER A 816 -43.68 6.86 30.75
CA SER A 816 -43.54 6.68 29.30
C SER A 816 -42.19 7.24 28.80
N ILE A 817 -41.77 8.39 29.33
CA ILE A 817 -40.44 8.97 29.06
C ILE A 817 -39.33 8.09 29.63
N GLU A 818 -39.49 7.48 30.80
CA GLU A 818 -38.48 6.54 31.32
C GLU A 818 -38.38 5.26 30.49
N LEU A 819 -39.50 4.73 29.97
CA LEU A 819 -39.49 3.60 29.05
C LEU A 819 -38.72 3.92 27.76
N LEU A 820 -38.89 5.13 27.21
CA LEU A 820 -38.11 5.61 26.07
C LEU A 820 -36.60 5.54 26.34
N LYS A 821 -36.14 6.01 27.51
CA LYS A 821 -34.71 5.94 27.90
C LYS A 821 -34.20 4.50 28.08
N LEU A 822 -35.09 3.56 28.38
CA LEU A 822 -34.77 2.14 28.53
C LEU A 822 -34.87 1.37 27.21
N GLY A 823 -34.98 2.06 26.07
CA GLY A 823 -35.03 1.45 24.74
C GLY A 823 -36.44 1.02 24.31
N SER A 824 -37.48 1.40 25.05
CA SER A 824 -38.89 1.17 24.68
C SER A 824 -39.43 2.43 24.00
N TYR A 825 -39.04 2.60 22.73
CA TYR A 825 -39.19 3.84 21.97
C TYR A 825 -40.61 4.18 21.51
N SER A 826 -41.56 3.26 21.64
CA SER A 826 -42.92 3.35 21.09
C SER A 826 -43.97 2.87 22.08
N SER A 827 -43.87 3.27 23.35
CA SER A 827 -44.75 2.77 24.43
C SER A 827 -45.31 3.88 25.32
N LEU A 828 -46.64 3.95 25.41
CA LEU A 828 -47.38 4.86 26.28
C LEU A 828 -47.87 4.09 27.51
N VAL A 829 -47.45 4.50 28.70
CA VAL A 829 -47.92 3.89 29.95
C VAL A 829 -49.33 4.37 30.23
N VAL A 830 -50.27 3.43 30.40
CA VAL A 830 -51.67 3.72 30.74
C VAL A 830 -52.04 3.25 32.14
N ARG A 831 -51.25 2.33 32.71
CA ARG A 831 -51.42 1.87 34.08
C ARG A 831 -50.09 1.54 34.73
N LYS A 832 -50.03 1.65 36.06
CA LYS A 832 -48.90 1.22 36.87
C LYS A 832 -49.38 0.48 38.11
N GLN A 833 -48.61 -0.52 38.54
CA GLN A 833 -48.84 -1.32 39.73
C GLN A 833 -47.48 -1.70 40.36
N VAL A 834 -47.33 -1.46 41.66
CA VAL A 834 -46.16 -1.94 42.42
C VAL A 834 -46.39 -3.39 42.85
N ILE A 835 -45.42 -4.27 42.59
CA ILE A 835 -45.45 -5.68 42.98
C ILE A 835 -44.12 -6.02 43.67
N GLY A 836 -44.11 -6.06 45.01
CA GLY A 836 -42.87 -6.24 45.76
C GLY A 836 -41.91 -5.06 45.53
N ASN A 837 -40.69 -5.35 45.03
CA ASN A 837 -39.70 -4.34 44.66
C ASN A 837 -39.74 -3.97 43.15
N ASP A 838 -40.69 -4.52 42.39
CA ASP A 838 -40.82 -4.31 40.95
C ASP A 838 -41.96 -3.35 40.63
N LEU A 839 -41.86 -2.66 39.48
CA LEU A 839 -42.93 -1.84 38.93
C LEU A 839 -43.49 -2.51 37.67
N ALA A 840 -44.74 -2.97 37.73
CA ALA A 840 -45.47 -3.47 36.58
C ALA A 840 -46.24 -2.32 35.91
N LEU A 841 -46.08 -2.18 34.61
CA LEU A 841 -46.72 -1.17 33.77
C LEU A 841 -47.65 -1.87 32.78
N GLU A 842 -48.82 -1.31 32.54
CA GLU A 842 -49.61 -1.60 31.33
C GLU A 842 -49.33 -0.49 30.33
N ILE A 843 -48.90 -0.87 29.13
CA ILE A 843 -48.53 0.04 28.05
C ILE A 843 -49.41 -0.17 26.83
N ILE A 844 -49.57 0.87 26.04
CA ILE A 844 -50.04 0.81 24.66
C ILE A 844 -48.82 1.01 23.78
N ARG A 845 -48.65 0.22 22.72
CA ARG A 845 -47.65 0.52 21.71
C ARG A 845 -48.23 1.48 20.68
N TYR A 846 -47.55 2.58 20.44
CA TYR A 846 -47.99 3.62 19.50
C TYR A 846 -47.05 3.69 18.30
N ASN A 847 -47.53 4.23 17.19
CA ASN A 847 -46.69 4.50 16.02
C ASN A 847 -46.18 5.95 16.05
N HIS A 848 -44.91 6.15 15.69
CA HIS A 848 -44.23 7.44 15.80
C HIS A 848 -43.65 7.89 14.46
N PHE A 849 -44.20 8.96 13.89
CA PHE A 849 -43.83 9.56 12.61
C PHE A 849 -43.08 10.89 12.77
N GLY A 850 -42.28 11.03 13.83
CA GLY A 850 -41.60 12.30 14.12
C GLY A 850 -40.66 12.73 12.99
N LYS A 851 -40.82 13.94 12.44
CA LYS A 851 -40.05 14.45 11.29
C LYS A 851 -40.10 13.58 10.03
N ALA A 852 -41.07 12.68 9.93
CA ALA A 852 -41.22 11.84 8.74
C ALA A 852 -41.70 12.69 7.54
N ASN A 853 -41.18 12.40 6.36
CA ASN A 853 -41.73 12.90 5.10
C ASN A 853 -42.93 12.03 4.70
N LEU A 854 -44.13 12.57 4.77
CA LEU A 854 -45.40 11.90 4.48
C LEU A 854 -46.14 12.59 3.33
N GLN A 855 -45.40 13.26 2.43
CA GLN A 855 -46.02 13.94 1.29
C GLN A 855 -46.78 12.96 0.39
N ASN A 856 -48.00 13.33 0.00
CA ASN A 856 -48.90 12.52 -0.85
C ASN A 856 -49.24 11.12 -0.30
N VAL A 857 -48.94 10.82 0.96
CA VAL A 857 -49.24 9.52 1.56
C VAL A 857 -50.74 9.22 1.54
N ASN A 858 -51.13 7.97 1.28
CA ASN A 858 -52.52 7.55 1.34
C ASN A 858 -52.84 6.86 2.67
N PHE A 859 -53.46 7.58 3.59
CA PHE A 859 -54.00 7.07 4.86
C PHE A 859 -55.52 6.90 4.84
N SER A 860 -56.17 6.85 3.66
CA SER A 860 -57.63 6.75 3.62
C SER A 860 -58.15 5.50 4.34
N ASN A 861 -59.22 5.66 5.12
CA ASN A 861 -59.81 4.60 5.95
C ASN A 861 -58.85 3.96 6.99
N ALA A 862 -57.67 4.52 7.24
CA ALA A 862 -56.72 3.99 8.20
C ALA A 862 -57.14 4.30 9.65
N ASP A 863 -56.82 3.39 10.57
CA ASP A 863 -56.98 3.58 12.02
C ASP A 863 -55.65 4.03 12.62
N LEU A 864 -55.55 5.34 12.85
CA LEU A 864 -54.36 6.05 13.34
C LEU A 864 -54.47 6.38 14.83
N THR A 865 -55.45 5.84 15.57
CA THR A 865 -55.66 6.18 16.99
C THR A 865 -54.35 6.10 17.79
N PHE A 866 -54.07 7.09 18.63
CA PHE A 866 -52.83 7.20 19.45
C PHE A 866 -51.51 7.34 18.67
N SER A 867 -51.53 7.60 17.36
CA SER A 867 -50.29 7.81 16.60
C SER A 867 -49.69 9.19 16.86
N PHE A 868 -48.37 9.31 16.72
CA PHE A 868 -47.61 10.54 16.96
C PHE A 868 -47.02 11.07 15.66
N PHE A 869 -47.45 12.25 15.24
CA PHE A 869 -46.96 13.02 14.10
C PHE A 869 -46.35 14.32 14.63
N ILE A 870 -45.10 14.26 15.06
CA ILE A 870 -44.37 15.40 15.63
C ILE A 870 -43.46 15.99 14.56
N ASP A 871 -43.63 17.25 14.18
CA ASP A 871 -42.87 17.90 13.08
C ASP A 871 -42.97 17.13 11.74
N ALA A 872 -44.03 16.36 11.53
CA ALA A 872 -44.21 15.52 10.35
C ALA A 872 -44.75 16.31 9.15
N ASP A 873 -44.32 15.96 7.95
CA ASP A 873 -44.73 16.65 6.72
C ASP A 873 -45.82 15.88 5.97
N LEU A 874 -47.08 16.27 6.16
CA LEU A 874 -48.28 15.62 5.59
C LEU A 874 -48.82 16.40 4.38
N ILE A 875 -47.99 17.15 3.65
CA ILE A 875 -48.46 17.90 2.48
C ILE A 875 -49.17 16.97 1.49
N ASN A 876 -50.37 17.35 1.06
CA ASN A 876 -51.23 16.59 0.14
C ASN A 876 -51.57 15.15 0.58
N ALA A 877 -51.39 14.81 1.86
CA ALA A 877 -51.76 13.49 2.38
C ALA A 877 -53.27 13.24 2.23
N ASN A 878 -53.65 12.03 1.83
CA ASN A 878 -55.05 11.61 1.82
C ASN A 878 -55.43 10.96 3.15
N LEU A 879 -56.15 11.68 3.99
CA LEU A 879 -56.66 11.24 5.30
C LEU A 879 -58.17 11.00 5.28
N SER A 880 -58.77 10.78 4.10
CA SER A 880 -60.23 10.62 3.97
C SER A 880 -60.73 9.43 4.78
N ASN A 881 -61.74 9.64 5.62
CA ASN A 881 -62.32 8.64 6.54
C ASN A 881 -61.32 7.99 7.50
N ALA A 882 -60.16 8.60 7.77
CA ALA A 882 -59.20 8.08 8.75
C ALA A 882 -59.71 8.32 10.19
N ASP A 883 -59.45 7.36 11.10
CA ASP A 883 -59.66 7.51 12.54
C ASP A 883 -58.38 8.08 13.17
N LEU A 884 -58.42 9.35 13.56
CA LEU A 884 -57.34 10.10 14.20
C LEU A 884 -57.65 10.37 15.69
N VAL A 885 -58.46 9.52 16.33
CA VAL A 885 -58.87 9.70 17.72
C VAL A 885 -57.65 9.63 18.65
N ASN A 886 -57.50 10.61 19.54
CA ASN A 886 -56.32 10.76 20.42
C ASN A 886 -54.96 10.82 19.69
N THR A 887 -54.94 11.21 18.41
CA THR A 887 -53.68 11.37 17.64
C THR A 887 -52.97 12.66 18.01
N PHE A 888 -51.64 12.63 18.04
CA PHE A 888 -50.80 13.80 18.32
C PHE A 888 -50.24 14.38 17.02
N LEU A 889 -50.75 15.53 16.58
CA LEU A 889 -50.33 16.26 15.38
C LEU A 889 -49.63 17.56 15.83
N ILE A 890 -48.43 17.43 16.39
CA ILE A 890 -47.69 18.55 16.99
C ILE A 890 -46.74 19.12 15.93
N ASN A 891 -46.85 20.42 15.62
CA ASN A 891 -46.09 21.10 14.55
C ASN A 891 -46.20 20.42 13.17
N ALA A 892 -47.21 19.57 12.96
CA ALA A 892 -47.37 18.84 11.70
C ALA A 892 -47.83 19.78 10.57
N ASN A 893 -47.34 19.56 9.34
CA ASN A 893 -47.75 20.34 8.18
C ASN A 893 -48.83 19.62 7.37
N LEU A 894 -50.08 20.07 7.44
CA LEU A 894 -51.21 19.46 6.72
C LEU A 894 -51.61 20.26 5.47
N THR A 895 -50.70 21.05 4.89
CA THR A 895 -51.04 21.86 3.70
C THR A 895 -51.48 20.98 2.53
N GLY A 896 -52.68 21.21 2.02
CA GLY A 896 -53.28 20.42 0.92
C GLY A 896 -53.79 19.04 1.32
N ALA A 897 -53.66 18.62 2.58
CA ALA A 897 -54.14 17.31 3.03
C ALA A 897 -55.67 17.21 2.94
N ILE A 898 -56.20 16.03 2.56
CA ILE A 898 -57.63 15.78 2.39
C ILE A 898 -58.18 15.06 3.62
N LEU A 899 -59.04 15.72 4.39
CA LEU A 899 -59.61 15.20 5.66
C LEU A 899 -61.12 14.91 5.57
N THR A 900 -61.68 14.72 4.38
CA THR A 900 -63.11 14.45 4.22
C THR A 900 -63.52 13.18 4.98
N GLY A 901 -64.42 13.33 5.96
CA GLY A 901 -64.92 12.22 6.78
C GLY A 901 -63.95 11.71 7.86
N ALA A 902 -62.80 12.36 8.06
CA ALA A 902 -61.87 11.98 9.12
C ALA A 902 -62.44 12.25 10.52
N ASP A 903 -62.17 11.37 11.49
CA ASP A 903 -62.54 11.54 12.89
C ASP A 903 -61.34 12.04 13.70
N LEU A 904 -61.44 13.23 14.29
CA LEU A 904 -60.38 13.87 15.08
C LEU A 904 -60.77 14.04 16.56
N GLU A 905 -61.65 13.18 17.08
CA GLU A 905 -62.02 13.25 18.50
C GLU A 905 -60.78 13.21 19.41
N ASN A 906 -60.63 14.23 20.26
CA ASN A 906 -59.48 14.39 21.17
C ASN A 906 -58.10 14.43 20.49
N ALA A 907 -58.02 14.76 19.20
CA ALA A 907 -56.74 14.98 18.53
C ALA A 907 -56.01 16.22 19.09
N HIS A 908 -54.69 16.11 19.27
CA HIS A 908 -53.85 17.20 19.76
C HIS A 908 -53.18 17.93 18.59
N LEU A 909 -53.61 19.16 18.29
CA LEU A 909 -53.21 19.93 17.10
C LEU A 909 -52.22 21.08 17.39
N ASN A 910 -51.40 20.95 18.44
CA ASN A 910 -50.55 22.05 18.91
C ASN A 910 -49.60 22.53 17.79
N ASN A 911 -49.74 23.80 17.38
CA ASN A 911 -48.96 24.44 16.31
C ASN A 911 -49.01 23.73 14.93
N ALA A 912 -50.02 22.90 14.67
CA ALA A 912 -50.20 22.29 13.35
C ALA A 912 -50.54 23.35 12.28
N ILE A 913 -50.02 23.18 11.07
CA ILE A 913 -50.39 24.00 9.90
C ILE A 913 -51.63 23.37 9.26
N LEU A 914 -52.79 24.02 9.42
CA LEU A 914 -54.11 23.48 9.06
C LEU A 914 -54.63 23.96 7.70
N ASN A 915 -53.73 24.22 6.73
CA ASN A 915 -54.08 24.60 5.36
C ASN A 915 -54.60 23.39 4.53
N CYS A 916 -55.50 22.60 5.11
CA CYS A 916 -56.04 21.37 4.58
C CYS A 916 -57.40 21.57 3.89
N VAL A 917 -58.01 20.50 3.36
CA VAL A 917 -59.33 20.54 2.73
C VAL A 917 -60.28 19.48 3.27
N GLY A 918 -61.58 19.81 3.30
CA GLY A 918 -62.65 18.83 3.53
C GLY A 918 -63.03 18.54 4.98
N HIS A 919 -62.53 19.30 5.96
CA HIS A 919 -62.89 19.16 7.39
C HIS A 919 -63.08 20.54 8.08
N PRO A 920 -63.98 20.69 9.07
CA PRO A 920 -64.23 21.96 9.76
C PRO A 920 -63.03 22.60 10.48
N ILE A 921 -61.96 21.85 10.74
CA ILE A 921 -60.73 22.38 11.37
C ILE A 921 -59.80 23.07 10.36
N CYS A 922 -60.01 22.83 9.06
CA CYS A 922 -59.15 23.37 8.02
C CYS A 922 -59.36 24.88 7.90
N ILE A 923 -58.25 25.61 7.86
CA ILE A 923 -58.24 27.06 7.77
C ILE A 923 -57.79 27.43 6.35
N SER A 924 -58.51 28.37 5.73
CA SER A 924 -58.25 28.85 4.37
C SER A 924 -56.98 29.66 4.23
#